data_AF-A0A657BAM4-F1
#
_entry.id   AF-A0A657BAM4-F1
#
_cell.length_a   1.000
_cell.length_b   1.000
_cell.length_c   1.000
_cell.angle_alpha   90.00
_cell.angle_beta   90.00
_cell.angle_gamma   90.00
#
_symmetry.space_group_name_H-M   'P 1'
#
loop_
_entity.id
_entity.type
_entity.pdbx_description
1 polymer ?
#
loop_
_entity_poly.entity_id
_entity_poly.type
_entity_poly.pdbx_seq_one_letter_code
_entity_poly.pdbx_strand_id
1 'polypeptide(L)'
;MVGLKKKHDLVKTEKASTKKAKKSKSAKDKAGASSQSLAAWSFQPAAIALLVIVALAVALEIVFVTSVENGQQQDVNARYAELVQRDLNFLANERLGALKSVARSPELIERLITSAENNHDLLRATFPDLVEFYVVSAEQLPQVRTLYPNLGYASVDAIRKAQTLENLKLEAFYDGSKWFYQAALAVTDEPAAVILFLFDDSEIKRALQGQAKALEGNIALYSSSAENAAKVMEFGSPAHGEQLSKPIHIGSWQLRYATTANGLIAVDRTFLWSILAAAALISLILVYLICRLRLNKIRSDVVLTSSLVLSGISGERKSSVRLAFAETSSLLENANKALAEQEQKAKPAMAAKPNASNAAESMGVVEAHAEDSSDDDLNFDDLDLDEELGLNEPEVALPRSDEHEGAEIDASIFRAYDIRGIVDETLTLETVELIGRSLASEALSQGQNTLCVGYDGRLSSEAYCRAICQGITSTGADAIVVGRVPTPVLYFATHKLETGTGVMITGSHNPSNYNGFKMMIGGKTLAGDDIQTLYQRIRNGDFASGSGSVSEQSVDDIYLDTIVNDVAVAAPLRVVVDAGNGVAGELGPKLIEELGCEVIPLFCDIDGTFPNHHPDPGKPKNLEDLIAAVEEHDADVGLAFDGDGDRVGVVTNTGKIIWPDRLLMLFAKDVVSRNPGADIIYDVKCSRRLNGLISSYGGRPIMWKTGHSLIKAKMKETGALLAGEMSGHIFFKERWFGFDDGLYSAVRLLELLGIEDRSAEEVFADFPEDLSTPEINITVSDESKFELIEKLCARAAAFEDGNVSTIDGLRVDFADGWGLCRASNTTPVLVLRFEADDEAALKRIQQRFKDQLLAIDESLNVAF
;
A
#
# COMPACT_ATOMS: atom_id res chain seq x y z
N MET A 1 -21.20 68.99 11.14
CA MET A 1 -21.11 69.10 9.67
C MET A 1 -21.25 67.68 9.13
N VAL A 2 -22.36 67.28 8.49
CA VAL A 2 -22.79 67.59 7.09
C VAL A 2 -21.82 66.98 6.06
N GLY A 3 -22.18 65.96 5.26
CA GLY A 3 -23.35 65.06 5.34
C GLY A 3 -23.62 64.13 4.13
N LEU A 4 -24.36 63.03 4.39
CA LEU A 4 -25.33 62.29 3.53
C LEU A 4 -24.93 61.52 2.23
N LYS A 5 -25.08 60.17 2.33
CA LYS A 5 -25.61 59.19 1.31
C LYS A 5 -24.79 58.97 0.02
N LYS A 6 -24.79 57.78 -0.64
CA LYS A 6 -25.58 56.51 -0.58
C LYS A 6 -24.58 55.30 -0.50
N LYS A 7 -24.79 54.01 -0.84
CA LYS A 7 -25.85 53.22 -1.51
C LYS A 7 -25.89 51.75 -1.00
N HIS A 8 -26.96 51.05 -1.38
CA HIS A 8 -27.28 49.61 -1.38
C HIS A 8 -26.32 48.65 -2.14
N ASP A 9 -26.32 47.32 -1.94
CA ASP A 9 -27.27 46.41 -1.23
C ASP A 9 -26.58 45.18 -0.57
N LEU A 10 -27.31 44.38 0.22
CA LEU A 10 -26.79 43.29 1.09
C LEU A 10 -27.60 41.97 1.03
N VAL A 11 -26.95 40.83 1.36
CA VAL A 11 -27.58 39.53 1.65
C VAL A 11 -26.89 38.85 2.85
N LYS A 12 -27.65 38.54 3.92
CA LYS A 12 -27.41 37.78 5.20
C LYS A 12 -28.55 38.21 6.18
N THR A 13 -28.98 37.58 7.28
CA THR A 13 -28.74 36.35 8.12
C THR A 13 -29.98 36.20 9.08
N GLU A 14 -30.29 35.15 9.87
CA GLU A 14 -29.80 33.78 10.10
C GLU A 14 -30.87 32.87 10.79
N LYS A 15 -30.55 31.56 10.91
CA LYS A 15 -30.87 30.56 11.98
C LYS A 15 -31.99 30.74 13.05
N ALA A 16 -32.73 29.63 13.22
CA ALA A 16 -32.92 28.82 14.46
C ALA A 16 -34.15 28.93 15.41
N SER A 17 -34.86 27.78 15.54
CA SER A 17 -35.61 27.24 16.71
C SER A 17 -36.92 27.94 17.13
N THR A 18 -37.99 27.28 17.62
CA THR A 18 -38.07 26.28 18.71
C THR A 18 -39.36 25.40 18.74
N LYS A 19 -39.27 24.22 19.38
CA LYS A 19 -40.25 23.48 20.23
C LYS A 19 -41.70 23.11 19.74
N LYS A 20 -41.98 21.79 19.86
CA LYS A 20 -43.22 21.08 20.31
C LYS A 20 -44.48 21.96 20.58
N ALA A 21 -45.71 21.62 20.16
CA ALA A 21 -46.45 20.42 20.61
C ALA A 21 -47.86 20.18 19.98
N LYS A 22 -48.24 18.88 19.93
CA LYS A 22 -49.59 18.26 20.08
C LYS A 22 -50.85 18.74 19.28
N LYS A 23 -51.46 17.72 18.65
CA LYS A 23 -52.91 17.45 18.47
C LYS A 23 -53.74 18.37 17.55
N SER A 24 -54.02 17.86 16.36
CA SER A 24 -55.40 17.64 15.92
C SER A 24 -55.53 16.24 15.33
N LYS A 25 -56.44 15.41 15.87
CA LYS A 25 -56.92 14.19 15.21
C LYS A 25 -58.26 14.54 14.58
N SER A 26 -58.33 14.61 13.25
CA SER A 26 -59.59 14.36 12.55
C SER A 26 -59.66 12.87 12.22
N ALA A 27 -60.81 12.25 12.43
CA ALA A 27 -61.02 10.85 12.08
C ALA A 27 -61.48 10.74 10.63
N LYS A 28 -60.82 9.89 9.84
CA LYS A 28 -61.37 9.42 8.56
C LYS A 28 -60.86 8.01 8.23
N ASP A 29 -61.20 7.08 9.11
CA ASP A 29 -61.02 5.65 8.87
C ASP A 29 -62.05 5.11 7.86
N LYS A 30 -61.62 4.07 7.12
CA LYS A 30 -62.38 3.17 6.23
C LYS A 30 -62.73 3.67 4.81
N ALA A 31 -62.60 2.70 3.89
CA ALA A 31 -62.93 2.67 2.46
C ALA A 31 -62.10 3.56 1.51
N GLY A 32 -61.31 2.90 0.65
CA GLY A 32 -60.61 3.51 -0.50
C GLY A 32 -59.23 2.92 -0.75
N ALA A 33 -59.11 1.99 -1.71
CA ALA A 33 -57.81 1.64 -2.27
C ALA A 33 -57.39 2.73 -3.26
N SER A 34 -56.14 3.18 -3.23
CA SER A 34 -55.66 4.28 -4.07
C SER A 34 -55.53 3.86 -5.54
N SER A 35 -56.52 4.20 -6.36
CA SER A 35 -56.45 4.06 -7.81
C SER A 35 -55.44 5.06 -8.40
N GLN A 36 -54.70 4.63 -9.43
CA GLN A 36 -53.63 5.43 -10.04
C GLN A 36 -54.18 6.33 -11.15
N SER A 37 -53.56 7.49 -11.35
CA SER A 37 -53.95 8.41 -12.43
C SER A 37 -53.30 8.04 -13.77
N LEU A 38 -54.05 8.20 -14.85
CA LEU A 38 -53.65 7.84 -16.22
C LEU A 38 -52.37 8.56 -16.68
N ALA A 39 -52.13 9.78 -16.19
CA ALA A 39 -50.94 10.56 -16.54
C ALA A 39 -49.66 9.99 -15.90
N ALA A 40 -49.66 9.70 -14.59
CA ALA A 40 -48.50 9.08 -13.94
C ALA A 40 -48.19 7.70 -14.54
N TRP A 41 -49.26 6.93 -14.82
CA TRP A 41 -49.19 5.56 -15.30
C TRP A 41 -48.63 5.37 -16.72
N SER A 42 -48.57 6.45 -17.51
CA SER A 42 -48.09 6.46 -18.90
C SER A 42 -46.74 7.17 -19.07
N PHE A 43 -46.51 8.30 -18.39
CA PHE A 43 -45.27 9.07 -18.56
C PHE A 43 -44.07 8.54 -17.74
N GLN A 44 -44.30 7.94 -16.57
CA GLN A 44 -43.18 7.48 -15.71
C GLN A 44 -42.25 6.46 -16.38
N PRO A 45 -42.73 5.39 -17.07
CA PRO A 45 -41.83 4.42 -17.72
C PRO A 45 -40.97 5.06 -18.83
N ALA A 46 -41.54 5.99 -19.60
CA ALA A 46 -40.82 6.67 -20.68
C ALA A 46 -39.74 7.62 -20.13
N ALA A 47 -40.04 8.36 -19.05
CA ALA A 47 -39.08 9.25 -18.40
C ALA A 47 -37.91 8.48 -17.77
N ILE A 48 -38.19 7.34 -17.11
CA ILE A 48 -37.15 6.47 -16.53
C ILE A 48 -36.26 5.87 -17.62
N ALA A 49 -36.85 5.33 -18.70
CA ALA A 49 -36.07 4.78 -19.81
C ALA A 49 -35.15 5.84 -20.46
N LEU A 50 -35.63 7.06 -20.68
CA LEU A 50 -34.82 8.16 -21.21
C LEU A 50 -33.67 8.54 -20.28
N LEU A 51 -33.92 8.64 -18.97
CA LEU A 51 -32.88 8.94 -17.97
C LEU A 51 -31.80 7.85 -17.93
N VAL A 52 -32.18 6.58 -18.01
CA VAL A 52 -31.23 5.45 -18.06
C VAL A 52 -30.37 5.51 -19.32
N ILE A 53 -30.96 5.78 -20.50
CA ILE A 53 -30.19 5.90 -21.76
C ILE A 53 -29.20 7.06 -21.71
N VAL A 54 -29.61 8.22 -21.18
CA VAL A 54 -28.72 9.40 -21.03
C VAL A 54 -27.60 9.13 -20.03
N ALA A 55 -27.90 8.50 -18.89
CA ALA A 55 -26.89 8.11 -17.91
C ALA A 55 -25.89 7.10 -18.49
N LEU A 56 -26.37 6.10 -19.25
CA LEU A 56 -25.52 5.11 -19.90
C LEU A 56 -24.60 5.75 -20.95
N ALA A 57 -25.11 6.68 -21.76
CA ALA A 57 -24.33 7.41 -22.77
C ALA A 57 -23.24 8.29 -22.13
N VAL A 58 -23.56 9.00 -21.05
CA VAL A 58 -22.58 9.83 -20.30
C VAL A 58 -21.52 8.95 -19.61
N ALA A 59 -21.93 7.83 -19.01
CA ALA A 59 -21.00 6.88 -18.42
C ALA A 59 -20.07 6.26 -19.48
N LEU A 60 -20.59 5.92 -20.65
CA LEU A 60 -19.80 5.32 -21.74
C LEU A 60 -18.78 6.32 -22.33
N GLU A 61 -19.15 7.59 -22.47
CA GLU A 61 -18.22 8.65 -22.89
C GLU A 61 -17.11 8.90 -21.86
N ILE A 62 -17.45 9.00 -20.56
CA ILE A 62 -16.51 9.39 -19.49
C ILE A 62 -15.66 8.22 -18.96
N VAL A 63 -16.21 6.99 -18.95
CA VAL A 63 -15.53 5.80 -18.40
C VAL A 63 -14.83 5.00 -19.50
N PHE A 64 -15.40 4.89 -20.70
CA PHE A 64 -14.79 4.11 -21.79
C PHE A 64 -14.01 4.99 -22.77
N VAL A 65 -14.65 5.96 -23.43
CA VAL A 65 -14.01 6.74 -24.51
C VAL A 65 -12.81 7.52 -24.00
N THR A 66 -12.96 8.35 -22.97
CA THR A 66 -11.84 9.12 -22.41
C THR A 66 -10.78 8.26 -21.71
N SER A 67 -11.13 7.07 -21.19
CA SER A 67 -10.12 6.16 -20.62
C SER A 67 -9.26 5.52 -21.71
N VAL A 68 -9.87 5.08 -22.81
CA VAL A 68 -9.14 4.52 -23.97
C VAL A 68 -8.31 5.60 -24.66
N GLU A 69 -8.85 6.80 -24.89
CA GLU A 69 -8.10 7.92 -25.48
C GLU A 69 -6.90 8.33 -24.60
N ASN A 70 -7.06 8.38 -23.27
CA ASN A 70 -5.95 8.65 -22.34
C ASN A 70 -4.90 7.54 -22.31
N GLY A 71 -5.30 6.26 -22.23
CA GLY A 71 -4.37 5.13 -22.19
C GLY A 71 -3.57 4.99 -23.50
N GLN A 72 -4.21 5.19 -24.64
CA GLN A 72 -3.54 5.21 -25.94
C GLN A 72 -2.57 6.40 -26.08
N GLN A 73 -2.89 7.54 -25.47
CA GLN A 73 -1.97 8.69 -25.42
C GLN A 73 -0.78 8.43 -24.46
N GLN A 74 -0.98 7.77 -23.32
CA GLN A 74 0.10 7.32 -22.43
C GLN A 74 1.04 6.32 -23.15
N ASP A 75 0.50 5.35 -23.89
CA ASP A 75 1.28 4.40 -24.72
C ASP A 75 2.17 5.11 -25.76
N VAL A 76 1.63 6.11 -26.46
CA VAL A 76 2.38 6.92 -27.43
C VAL A 76 3.48 7.72 -26.71
N ASN A 77 3.14 8.36 -25.59
CA ASN A 77 4.10 9.12 -24.80
C ASN A 77 5.23 8.22 -24.27
N ALA A 78 4.93 6.98 -23.86
CA ALA A 78 5.92 6.03 -23.38
C ALA A 78 6.92 5.63 -24.48
N ARG A 79 6.42 5.31 -25.69
CA ARG A 79 7.26 4.94 -26.84
C ARG A 79 8.13 6.10 -27.33
N TYR A 80 7.63 7.33 -27.29
CA TYR A 80 8.43 8.52 -27.62
C TYR A 80 9.46 8.85 -26.53
N ALA A 81 9.11 8.69 -25.25
CA ALA A 81 10.08 8.80 -24.16
C ALA A 81 11.21 7.76 -24.30
N GLU A 82 10.88 6.51 -24.63
CA GLU A 82 11.85 5.43 -24.87
C GLU A 82 12.75 5.67 -26.09
N LEU A 83 12.21 6.24 -27.17
CA LEU A 83 13.01 6.60 -28.34
C LEU A 83 14.04 7.70 -28.00
N VAL A 84 13.61 8.76 -27.31
CA VAL A 84 14.51 9.84 -26.84
C VAL A 84 15.53 9.28 -25.84
N GLN A 85 15.10 8.46 -24.88
CA GLN A 85 15.96 7.80 -23.89
C GLN A 85 17.04 6.95 -24.56
N ARG A 86 16.65 6.09 -25.53
CA ARG A 86 17.55 5.21 -26.28
C ARG A 86 18.60 6.01 -27.05
N ASP A 87 18.19 7.05 -27.75
CA ASP A 87 19.08 7.85 -28.60
C ASP A 87 20.08 8.68 -27.75
N LEU A 88 19.65 9.19 -26.59
CA LEU A 88 20.55 9.80 -25.59
C LEU A 88 21.54 8.79 -25.01
N ASN A 89 21.06 7.58 -24.69
CA ASN A 89 21.91 6.48 -24.22
C ASN A 89 22.91 6.03 -25.30
N PHE A 90 22.53 6.07 -26.58
CA PHE A 90 23.43 5.79 -27.71
C PHE A 90 24.54 6.84 -27.78
N LEU A 91 24.19 8.13 -27.76
CA LEU A 91 25.15 9.25 -27.77
C LEU A 91 26.14 9.17 -26.60
N ALA A 92 25.65 8.85 -25.40
CA ALA A 92 26.48 8.64 -24.21
C ALA A 92 27.47 7.47 -24.41
N ASN A 93 26.99 6.33 -24.90
CA ASN A 93 27.81 5.13 -25.10
C ASN A 93 28.84 5.29 -26.24
N GLU A 94 28.48 5.95 -27.34
CA GLU A 94 29.40 6.28 -28.44
C GLU A 94 30.55 7.17 -27.95
N ARG A 95 30.22 8.23 -27.20
CA ARG A 95 31.21 9.11 -26.57
C ARG A 95 32.13 8.38 -25.59
N LEU A 96 31.57 7.50 -24.75
CA LEU A 96 32.37 6.65 -23.85
C LEU A 96 33.28 5.66 -24.60
N GLY A 97 32.84 5.14 -25.76
CA GLY A 97 33.65 4.31 -26.65
C GLY A 97 34.82 5.08 -27.29
N ALA A 98 34.57 6.31 -27.75
CA ALA A 98 35.59 7.19 -28.29
C ALA A 98 36.63 7.56 -27.22
N LEU A 99 36.20 7.90 -26.00
CA LEU A 99 37.12 8.20 -24.89
C LEU A 99 37.93 6.96 -24.45
N LYS A 100 37.32 5.77 -24.38
CA LYS A 100 38.04 4.50 -24.17
C LYS A 100 39.06 4.21 -25.28
N SER A 101 38.85 4.70 -26.49
CA SER A 101 39.80 4.56 -27.61
C SER A 101 40.98 5.53 -27.47
N VAL A 102 40.74 6.75 -27.01
CA VAL A 102 41.78 7.73 -26.64
C VAL A 102 42.65 7.20 -25.49
N ALA A 103 42.03 6.69 -24.41
CA ALA A 103 42.72 6.13 -23.24
C ALA A 103 43.42 4.77 -23.49
N ARG A 104 43.40 4.26 -24.73
CA ARG A 104 44.10 3.03 -25.17
C ARG A 104 45.11 3.29 -26.28
N SER A 105 45.44 4.54 -26.58
CA SER A 105 46.42 4.91 -27.61
C SER A 105 47.69 5.48 -26.96
N PRO A 106 48.78 4.68 -26.81
CA PRO A 106 49.99 5.11 -26.09
C PRO A 106 50.62 6.37 -26.69
N GLU A 107 50.67 6.46 -28.02
CA GLU A 107 51.20 7.63 -28.75
C GLU A 107 50.41 8.92 -28.48
N LEU A 108 49.10 8.81 -28.20
CA LEU A 108 48.25 9.95 -27.89
C LEU A 108 48.39 10.35 -26.42
N ILE A 109 48.45 9.36 -25.53
CA ILE A 109 48.63 9.53 -24.08
C ILE A 109 49.99 10.18 -23.77
N GLU A 110 51.07 9.69 -24.38
CA GLU A 110 52.41 10.27 -24.22
C GLU A 110 52.44 11.77 -24.61
N ARG A 111 51.75 12.14 -25.70
CA ARG A 111 51.62 13.54 -26.13
C ARG A 111 50.78 14.40 -25.17
N LEU A 112 49.67 13.85 -24.66
CA LEU A 112 48.82 14.55 -23.69
C LEU A 112 49.53 14.78 -22.35
N ILE A 113 50.39 13.85 -21.93
CA ILE A 113 51.24 13.99 -20.74
C ILE A 113 52.38 15.00 -20.97
N THR A 114 53.04 14.97 -22.14
CA THR A 114 54.27 15.76 -22.39
C THR A 114 54.03 17.19 -22.90
N SER A 115 52.86 17.51 -23.50
CA SER A 115 52.56 18.86 -23.99
C SER A 115 51.06 19.17 -23.97
N ALA A 116 50.51 19.47 -22.79
CA ALA A 116 49.08 19.76 -22.63
C ALA A 116 48.59 20.93 -23.51
N GLU A 117 49.32 22.06 -23.51
CA GLU A 117 48.88 23.32 -24.14
C GLU A 117 48.65 23.22 -25.66
N ASN A 118 49.43 22.38 -26.38
CA ASN A 118 49.35 22.27 -27.84
C ASN A 118 48.35 21.21 -28.35
N ASN A 119 47.79 20.36 -27.47
CA ASN A 119 46.99 19.19 -27.88
C ASN A 119 45.47 19.39 -27.80
N HIS A 120 44.99 20.55 -27.33
CA HIS A 120 43.55 20.87 -27.29
C HIS A 120 42.88 20.78 -28.68
N ASP A 121 43.56 21.22 -29.75
CA ASP A 121 42.99 21.23 -31.10
C ASP A 121 42.79 19.82 -31.67
N LEU A 122 43.67 18.87 -31.31
CA LEU A 122 43.56 17.47 -31.73
C LEU A 122 42.36 16.78 -31.04
N LEU A 123 42.17 17.03 -29.74
CA LEU A 123 41.01 16.49 -29.03
C LEU A 123 39.71 17.19 -29.47
N ARG A 124 39.71 18.51 -29.71
CA ARG A 124 38.52 19.24 -30.19
C ARG A 124 38.10 18.87 -31.61
N ALA A 125 39.01 18.36 -32.44
CA ALA A 125 38.66 17.76 -33.73
C ALA A 125 37.86 16.44 -33.59
N THR A 126 37.93 15.78 -32.44
CA THR A 126 37.16 14.55 -32.12
C THR A 126 35.96 14.84 -31.21
N PHE A 127 36.09 15.81 -30.31
CA PHE A 127 35.07 16.21 -29.33
C PHE A 127 34.86 17.74 -29.39
N PRO A 128 33.99 18.25 -30.29
CA PRO A 128 33.86 19.69 -30.54
C PRO A 128 33.37 20.52 -29.35
N ASP A 129 32.79 19.88 -28.34
CA ASP A 129 32.27 20.46 -27.08
C ASP A 129 33.20 20.21 -25.87
N LEU A 130 34.42 19.69 -26.09
CA LEU A 130 35.44 19.55 -25.06
C LEU A 130 35.96 20.94 -24.64
N VAL A 131 35.60 21.33 -23.42
CA VAL A 131 36.01 22.57 -22.78
C VAL A 131 37.47 22.43 -22.35
N GLU A 132 37.75 21.46 -21.49
CA GLU A 132 39.04 21.28 -20.79
C GLU A 132 39.30 19.80 -20.50
N PHE A 133 40.55 19.44 -20.20
CA PHE A 133 40.90 18.11 -19.71
C PHE A 133 42.06 18.22 -18.70
N TYR A 134 42.12 17.28 -17.76
CA TYR A 134 43.11 17.23 -16.70
C TYR A 134 43.76 15.85 -16.66
N VAL A 135 45.09 15.80 -16.59
CA VAL A 135 45.86 14.56 -16.49
C VAL A 135 46.52 14.53 -15.12
N VAL A 136 46.26 13.49 -14.33
CA VAL A 136 46.75 13.35 -12.96
C VAL A 136 47.52 12.04 -12.84
N SER A 137 48.81 12.09 -12.49
CA SER A 137 49.57 10.85 -12.23
C SER A 137 49.17 10.19 -10.91
N ALA A 138 49.45 8.88 -10.72
CA ALA A 138 49.09 8.19 -9.48
C ALA A 138 49.65 8.88 -8.21
N GLU A 139 50.90 9.34 -8.26
CA GLU A 139 51.56 10.06 -7.16
C GLU A 139 50.85 11.39 -6.79
N GLN A 140 50.16 12.00 -7.76
CA GLN A 140 49.46 13.27 -7.63
C GLN A 140 48.03 13.13 -7.07
N LEU A 141 47.45 11.94 -7.07
CA LEU A 141 46.04 11.72 -6.68
C LEU A 141 45.68 12.15 -5.25
N PRO A 142 46.53 11.95 -4.22
CA PRO A 142 46.29 12.51 -2.89
C PRO A 142 46.26 14.05 -2.87
N GLN A 143 46.88 14.71 -3.88
CA GLN A 143 47.10 16.15 -3.94
C GLN A 143 46.28 16.88 -5.03
N VAL A 144 45.31 16.22 -5.68
CA VAL A 144 44.50 16.79 -6.78
C VAL A 144 43.92 18.16 -6.45
N ARG A 145 43.44 18.36 -5.21
CA ARG A 145 42.89 19.65 -4.75
C ARG A 145 43.92 20.77 -4.63
N THR A 146 45.18 20.42 -4.40
CA THR A 146 46.31 21.36 -4.31
C THR A 146 46.83 21.71 -5.71
N LEU A 147 46.82 20.74 -6.62
CA LEU A 147 47.26 20.89 -8.01
C LEU A 147 46.22 21.62 -8.88
N TYR A 148 44.95 21.31 -8.69
CA TYR A 148 43.83 21.85 -9.45
C TYR A 148 42.75 22.43 -8.50
N PRO A 149 43.02 23.58 -7.86
CA PRO A 149 42.12 24.18 -6.86
C PRO A 149 40.75 24.61 -7.42
N ASN A 150 40.62 24.70 -8.75
CA ASN A 150 39.36 25.03 -9.44
C ASN A 150 38.44 23.81 -9.65
N LEU A 151 38.91 22.57 -9.39
CA LEU A 151 38.09 21.37 -9.56
C LEU A 151 37.05 21.22 -8.43
N GLY A 152 35.78 21.13 -8.83
CA GLY A 152 34.67 20.85 -7.93
C GLY A 152 34.77 19.47 -7.25
N TYR A 153 34.06 19.29 -6.14
CA TYR A 153 34.04 18.03 -5.39
C TYR A 153 33.74 16.81 -6.27
N ALA A 154 32.74 16.90 -7.15
CA ALA A 154 32.38 15.84 -8.09
C ALA A 154 33.50 15.48 -9.08
N SER A 155 34.32 16.44 -9.51
CA SER A 155 35.43 16.18 -10.44
C SER A 155 36.60 15.46 -9.76
N VAL A 156 36.89 15.81 -8.50
CA VAL A 156 37.90 15.11 -7.69
C VAL A 156 37.44 13.70 -7.33
N ASP A 157 36.15 13.51 -7.08
CA ASP A 157 35.53 12.20 -6.82
C ASP A 157 35.57 11.28 -8.06
N ALA A 158 35.18 11.79 -9.24
CA ALA A 158 35.29 11.06 -10.51
C ALA A 158 36.73 10.60 -10.79
N ILE A 159 37.72 11.47 -10.57
CA ILE A 159 39.15 11.13 -10.73
C ILE A 159 39.56 9.96 -9.81
N ARG A 160 39.04 9.88 -8.59
CA ARG A 160 39.32 8.77 -7.65
C ARG A 160 38.62 7.48 -8.06
N LYS A 161 37.32 7.54 -8.37
CA LYS A 161 36.51 6.41 -8.88
C LYS A 161 37.15 5.74 -10.10
N ALA A 162 37.74 6.53 -10.99
CA ALA A 162 38.36 6.04 -12.22
C ALA A 162 39.58 5.13 -12.01
N GLN A 163 40.21 5.13 -10.83
CA GLN A 163 41.26 4.14 -10.51
C GLN A 163 40.71 2.78 -10.09
N THR A 164 39.56 2.74 -9.42
CA THR A 164 39.10 1.56 -8.67
C THR A 164 37.96 0.79 -9.36
N LEU A 165 37.40 1.33 -10.44
CA LEU A 165 36.22 0.78 -11.11
C LEU A 165 36.45 0.62 -12.62
N GLU A 166 36.25 -0.59 -13.15
CA GLU A 166 36.30 -0.88 -14.60
C GLU A 166 35.17 -0.17 -15.38
N ASN A 167 34.08 0.17 -14.70
CA ASN A 167 32.85 0.72 -15.29
C ASN A 167 32.85 2.24 -15.36
N LEU A 168 33.57 2.77 -16.37
CA LEU A 168 33.50 4.16 -16.81
C LEU A 168 32.05 4.62 -17.04
N LYS A 169 31.67 5.77 -16.46
CA LYS A 169 30.39 6.46 -16.64
C LYS A 169 30.61 7.92 -17.02
N LEU A 170 29.60 8.53 -17.66
CA LEU A 170 29.46 9.99 -17.74
C LEU A 170 28.75 10.46 -16.46
N GLU A 171 29.30 11.47 -15.80
CA GLU A 171 28.67 12.17 -14.68
C GLU A 171 28.37 13.63 -15.07
N ALA A 172 27.39 14.27 -14.45
CA ALA A 172 27.01 15.64 -14.77
C ALA A 172 26.94 16.53 -13.52
N PHE A 173 27.37 17.78 -13.65
CA PHE A 173 27.41 18.75 -12.55
C PHE A 173 27.10 20.18 -13.02
N TYR A 174 26.82 21.05 -12.07
CA TYR A 174 26.49 22.47 -12.29
C TYR A 174 27.59 23.34 -11.68
N ASP A 175 28.11 24.31 -12.44
CA ASP A 175 29.21 25.19 -11.97
C ASP A 175 28.73 26.46 -11.23
N GLY A 176 27.41 26.67 -11.16
CA GLY A 176 26.79 27.91 -10.69
C GLY A 176 26.15 28.73 -11.82
N SER A 177 26.53 28.50 -13.07
CA SER A 177 26.09 29.24 -14.26
C SER A 177 25.48 28.36 -15.38
N LYS A 178 26.03 27.16 -15.62
CA LYS A 178 25.58 26.20 -16.63
C LYS A 178 25.86 24.75 -16.19
N TRP A 179 25.24 23.81 -16.89
CA TRP A 179 25.53 22.39 -16.72
C TRP A 179 26.71 21.96 -17.59
N PHE A 180 27.53 21.09 -17.02
CA PHE A 180 28.63 20.38 -17.65
C PHE A 180 28.45 18.89 -17.43
N TYR A 181 29.16 18.09 -18.21
CA TYR A 181 29.35 16.68 -17.91
C TYR A 181 30.81 16.27 -18.10
N GLN A 182 31.19 15.21 -17.41
CA GLN A 182 32.56 14.79 -17.22
C GLN A 182 32.68 13.27 -17.36
N ALA A 183 33.87 12.80 -17.75
CA ALA A 183 34.25 11.40 -17.70
C ALA A 183 35.72 11.30 -17.27
N ALA A 184 36.01 10.45 -16.29
CA ALA A 184 37.35 10.18 -15.78
C ALA A 184 37.79 8.76 -16.17
N LEU A 185 38.92 8.65 -16.86
CA LEU A 185 39.44 7.38 -17.39
C LEU A 185 40.84 7.10 -16.83
N ALA A 186 41.07 5.91 -16.30
CA ALA A 186 42.43 5.41 -16.11
C ALA A 186 43.10 5.12 -17.46
N VAL A 187 44.40 5.42 -17.54
CA VAL A 187 45.30 4.98 -18.60
C VAL A 187 45.69 3.51 -18.36
N THR A 188 45.71 2.69 -19.42
CA THR A 188 46.15 1.28 -19.35
C THR A 188 47.67 1.15 -19.14
N ASP A 189 48.11 -0.05 -18.74
CA ASP A 189 49.48 -0.40 -18.26
C ASP A 189 49.78 -0.02 -16.80
N GLU A 190 48.80 -0.29 -15.91
CA GLU A 190 48.75 -0.06 -14.45
C GLU A 190 49.01 1.38 -13.98
N PRO A 191 48.12 1.96 -13.15
CA PRO A 191 47.57 3.30 -13.39
C PRO A 191 48.60 4.43 -13.30
N ALA A 192 49.34 4.66 -14.40
CA ALA A 192 50.31 5.75 -14.49
C ALA A 192 49.64 7.12 -14.36
N ALA A 193 48.44 7.27 -14.92
CA ALA A 193 47.61 8.47 -14.79
C ALA A 193 46.09 8.19 -14.94
N VAL A 194 45.29 9.13 -14.43
CA VAL A 194 43.86 9.30 -14.73
C VAL A 194 43.69 10.56 -15.56
N ILE A 195 42.86 10.51 -16.60
CA ILE A 195 42.47 11.66 -17.42
C ILE A 195 40.99 11.99 -17.19
N LEU A 196 40.72 13.20 -16.68
CA LEU A 196 39.37 13.77 -16.58
C LEU A 196 39.10 14.65 -17.81
N PHE A 197 38.03 14.37 -18.54
CA PHE A 197 37.54 15.20 -19.65
C PHE A 197 36.31 15.98 -19.21
N LEU A 198 36.22 17.27 -19.59
CA LEU A 198 35.13 18.18 -19.25
C LEU A 198 34.45 18.75 -20.51
N PHE A 199 33.15 18.53 -20.66
CA PHE A 199 32.35 18.91 -21.81
C PHE A 199 31.24 19.89 -21.44
N ASP A 200 30.82 20.73 -22.38
CA ASP A 200 29.60 21.52 -22.23
C ASP A 200 28.35 20.85 -22.83
N ASP A 201 27.18 21.36 -22.44
CA ASP A 201 25.89 20.79 -22.77
C ASP A 201 25.44 20.98 -24.24
N SER A 202 26.25 21.60 -25.11
CA SER A 202 25.80 22.04 -26.44
C SER A 202 25.39 20.91 -27.40
N GLU A 203 26.02 19.73 -27.33
CA GLU A 203 25.64 18.58 -28.16
C GLU A 203 24.36 17.90 -27.66
N ILE A 204 24.23 17.70 -26.34
CA ILE A 204 23.00 17.18 -25.71
C ILE A 204 21.82 18.10 -26.04
N LYS A 205 21.99 19.42 -25.86
CA LYS A 205 20.97 20.42 -26.24
C LYS A 205 20.59 20.32 -27.71
N ARG A 206 21.54 20.11 -28.62
CA ARG A 206 21.30 19.97 -30.07
C ARG A 206 20.48 18.72 -30.39
N ALA A 207 20.80 17.58 -29.78
CA ALA A 207 20.05 16.33 -29.93
C ALA A 207 18.60 16.48 -29.44
N LEU A 208 18.43 16.98 -28.20
CA LEU A 208 17.11 17.21 -27.59
C LEU A 208 16.25 18.21 -28.39
N GLN A 209 16.84 19.32 -28.85
CA GLN A 209 16.12 20.30 -29.65
C GLN A 209 15.66 19.74 -31.01
N GLY A 210 16.46 18.85 -31.60
CA GLY A 210 16.07 18.10 -32.80
C GLY A 210 14.89 17.17 -32.55
N GLN A 211 14.95 16.37 -31.48
CA GLN A 211 13.90 15.41 -31.13
C GLN A 211 12.60 16.07 -30.67
N ALA A 212 12.65 17.11 -29.83
CA ALA A 212 11.46 17.85 -29.39
C ALA A 212 10.67 18.43 -30.57
N LYS A 213 11.39 18.89 -31.61
CA LYS A 213 10.81 19.36 -32.87
C LYS A 213 10.26 18.22 -33.75
N ALA A 214 10.92 17.06 -33.77
CA ALA A 214 10.52 15.91 -34.58
C ALA A 214 9.34 15.12 -33.98
N LEU A 215 9.14 15.18 -32.67
CA LEU A 215 8.13 14.45 -31.90
C LEU A 215 7.01 15.35 -31.34
N GLU A 216 6.93 16.61 -31.81
CA GLU A 216 5.96 17.64 -31.41
C GLU A 216 5.65 17.66 -29.90
N GLY A 217 6.71 17.57 -29.08
CA GLY A 217 6.62 17.27 -27.66
C GLY A 217 7.54 18.14 -26.81
N ASN A 218 7.20 18.23 -25.53
CA ASN A 218 8.05 18.77 -24.48
C ASN A 218 9.04 17.69 -24.04
N ILE A 219 10.34 17.99 -24.08
CA ILE A 219 11.39 17.17 -23.50
C ILE A 219 12.10 17.99 -22.43
N ALA A 220 12.15 17.48 -21.19
CA ALA A 220 12.91 18.08 -20.10
C ALA A 220 13.88 17.07 -19.47
N LEU A 221 15.07 17.53 -19.09
CA LEU A 221 15.99 16.76 -18.25
C LEU A 221 15.96 17.29 -16.81
N TYR A 222 16.09 16.39 -15.85
CA TYR A 222 16.09 16.65 -14.41
C TYR A 222 17.31 16.01 -13.74
N SER A 223 17.85 16.65 -12.70
CA SER A 223 19.17 16.28 -12.14
C SER A 223 19.18 15.05 -11.23
N SER A 224 18.03 14.59 -10.76
CA SER A 224 17.86 13.42 -9.90
C SER A 224 16.50 12.74 -10.12
N SER A 225 16.29 11.61 -9.46
CA SER A 225 15.03 10.83 -9.51
C SER A 225 13.96 11.28 -8.51
N ALA A 226 14.18 12.37 -7.77
CA ALA A 226 13.22 12.90 -6.80
C ALA A 226 12.14 13.76 -7.49
N GLU A 227 10.98 13.91 -6.87
CA GLU A 227 9.91 14.80 -7.38
C GLU A 227 10.39 16.26 -7.47
N ASN A 228 11.10 16.72 -6.42
CA ASN A 228 11.76 18.03 -6.33
C ASN A 228 13.12 18.11 -7.07
N ALA A 229 13.39 17.25 -8.05
CA ALA A 229 14.63 17.33 -8.84
C ALA A 229 14.76 18.68 -9.57
N ALA A 230 15.97 19.23 -9.61
CA ALA A 230 16.21 20.48 -10.33
C ALA A 230 16.14 20.23 -11.85
N LYS A 231 15.33 21.03 -12.55
CA LYS A 231 15.23 20.99 -14.01
C LYS A 231 16.52 21.49 -14.64
N VAL A 232 17.17 20.63 -15.42
CA VAL A 232 18.48 20.86 -16.06
C VAL A 232 18.32 21.69 -17.33
N MET A 233 17.40 21.28 -18.21
CA MET A 233 17.10 21.91 -19.50
C MET A 233 15.74 21.44 -20.02
N GLU A 234 15.10 22.23 -20.90
CA GLU A 234 13.78 21.95 -21.47
C GLU A 234 13.69 22.42 -22.92
N PHE A 235 13.00 21.64 -23.76
CA PHE A 235 12.85 21.84 -25.19
C PHE A 235 11.43 21.51 -25.67
N GLY A 236 10.95 22.24 -26.67
CA GLY A 236 9.58 22.13 -27.17
C GLY A 236 8.63 23.18 -26.60
N SER A 237 7.35 23.08 -26.93
CA SER A 237 6.29 23.92 -26.33
C SER A 237 5.90 23.39 -24.94
N PRO A 238 5.19 24.18 -24.11
CA PRO A 238 4.60 23.66 -22.88
C PRO A 238 3.60 22.53 -23.22
N ALA A 239 3.76 21.37 -22.59
CA ALA A 239 2.82 20.26 -22.72
C ALA A 239 1.66 20.37 -21.71
N HIS A 240 0.54 19.74 -22.04
CA HIS A 240 -0.61 19.59 -21.15
C HIS A 240 -0.88 18.09 -20.92
N GLY A 241 -0.65 17.62 -19.71
CA GLY A 241 -0.85 16.21 -19.34
C GLY A 241 0.20 15.72 -18.35
N GLU A 242 0.15 14.42 -18.07
CA GLU A 242 1.10 13.69 -17.24
C GLU A 242 2.47 13.56 -17.95
N GLN A 243 3.56 13.75 -17.21
CA GLN A 243 4.93 13.64 -17.74
C GLN A 243 5.54 12.28 -17.38
N LEU A 244 5.84 11.46 -18.39
CA LEU A 244 6.49 10.16 -18.17
C LEU A 244 7.99 10.35 -17.95
N SER A 245 8.51 9.83 -16.83
CA SER A 245 9.93 9.88 -16.47
C SER A 245 10.67 8.59 -16.84
N LYS A 246 11.88 8.72 -17.39
CA LYS A 246 12.78 7.63 -17.78
C LYS A 246 14.24 7.97 -17.40
N PRO A 247 15.03 7.05 -16.80
CA PRO A 247 16.43 7.32 -16.48
C PRO A 247 17.32 7.27 -17.73
N ILE A 248 18.39 8.08 -17.78
CA ILE A 248 19.38 8.06 -18.87
C ILE A 248 20.80 7.75 -18.36
N HIS A 249 21.68 7.25 -19.22
CA HIS A 249 23.05 6.81 -18.88
C HIS A 249 24.04 7.99 -18.71
N ILE A 250 23.57 9.12 -18.21
CA ILE A 250 24.35 10.34 -17.95
C ILE A 250 24.08 10.77 -16.50
N GLY A 251 25.00 10.43 -15.59
CA GLY A 251 24.90 10.72 -14.16
C GLY A 251 23.60 10.20 -13.53
N SER A 252 23.00 11.02 -12.68
CA SER A 252 21.71 10.79 -12.02
C SER A 252 20.51 11.36 -12.79
N TRP A 253 20.69 11.73 -14.08
CA TRP A 253 19.68 12.47 -14.82
C TRP A 253 18.46 11.61 -15.22
N GLN A 254 17.28 12.23 -15.15
CA GLN A 254 16.05 11.67 -15.70
C GLN A 254 15.51 12.54 -16.85
N LEU A 255 15.07 11.86 -17.90
CA LEU A 255 14.30 12.39 -19.00
C LEU A 255 12.82 12.41 -18.62
N ARG A 256 12.13 13.53 -18.80
CA ARG A 256 10.66 13.61 -18.82
C ARG A 256 10.18 14.01 -20.21
N TYR A 257 9.13 13.35 -20.70
CA TYR A 257 8.48 13.65 -21.99
C TYR A 257 6.96 13.77 -21.85
N ALA A 258 6.37 14.69 -22.62
CA ALA A 258 4.92 14.76 -22.86
C ALA A 258 4.63 15.41 -24.22
N THR A 259 3.56 14.99 -24.90
CA THR A 259 3.11 15.57 -26.18
C THR A 259 2.52 16.98 -26.01
N THR A 260 2.61 17.81 -27.06
CA THR A 260 1.99 19.15 -27.06
C THR A 260 0.63 19.20 -27.76
N ALA A 261 0.27 18.16 -28.52
CA ALA A 261 -1.03 18.02 -29.16
C ALA A 261 -2.01 17.21 -28.30
N ASN A 262 -3.21 17.75 -28.07
CA ASN A 262 -4.35 16.99 -27.55
C ASN A 262 -4.92 16.11 -28.67
N GLY A 263 -4.93 14.79 -28.48
CA GLY A 263 -5.63 13.86 -29.36
C GLY A 263 -4.88 13.49 -30.64
N LEU A 264 -3.71 12.87 -30.52
CA LEU A 264 -3.11 12.12 -31.64
C LEU A 264 -3.94 10.88 -32.02
N ILE A 265 -4.75 10.38 -31.09
CA ILE A 265 -5.65 9.26 -31.27
C ILE A 265 -7.03 9.66 -30.74
N ALA A 266 -8.05 9.58 -31.59
CA ALA A 266 -9.45 9.77 -31.23
C ALA A 266 -10.22 8.49 -31.58
N VAL A 267 -11.06 8.01 -30.66
CA VAL A 267 -11.81 6.76 -30.86
C VAL A 267 -12.98 7.01 -31.83
N ASP A 268 -13.17 6.14 -32.82
CA ASP A 268 -14.34 6.20 -33.70
C ASP A 268 -15.62 5.89 -32.92
N ARG A 269 -16.40 6.94 -32.66
CA ARG A 269 -17.62 6.88 -31.86
C ARG A 269 -18.82 6.35 -32.66
N THR A 270 -18.72 6.13 -33.98
CA THR A 270 -19.86 5.71 -34.81
C THR A 270 -20.47 4.37 -34.37
N PHE A 271 -19.63 3.37 -34.08
CA PHE A 271 -20.07 2.08 -33.56
C PHE A 271 -20.74 2.23 -32.18
N LEU A 272 -20.14 3.04 -31.30
CA LEU A 272 -20.64 3.34 -29.96
C LEU A 272 -22.06 3.94 -30.00
N TRP A 273 -22.26 4.97 -30.83
CA TRP A 273 -23.55 5.62 -31.04
C TRP A 273 -24.57 4.68 -31.70
N SER A 274 -24.14 3.73 -32.54
CA SER A 274 -25.04 2.74 -33.15
C SER A 274 -25.64 1.77 -32.11
N ILE A 275 -24.85 1.37 -31.11
CA ILE A 275 -25.32 0.53 -29.99
C ILE A 275 -26.30 1.31 -29.11
N LEU A 276 -25.97 2.56 -28.76
CA LEU A 276 -26.87 3.42 -27.98
C LEU A 276 -28.20 3.67 -28.72
N ALA A 277 -28.17 3.87 -30.04
CA ALA A 277 -29.37 4.01 -30.86
C ALA A 277 -30.22 2.73 -30.90
N ALA A 278 -29.59 1.56 -30.98
CA ALA A 278 -30.30 0.27 -30.91
C ALA A 278 -30.95 0.05 -29.52
N ALA A 279 -30.23 0.33 -28.43
CA ALA A 279 -30.75 0.26 -27.07
C ALA A 279 -31.94 1.22 -26.83
N ALA A 280 -31.86 2.43 -27.37
CA ALA A 280 -32.95 3.40 -27.33
C ALA A 280 -34.19 2.93 -28.11
N LEU A 281 -34.00 2.33 -29.29
CA LEU A 281 -35.08 1.74 -30.09
C LEU A 281 -35.77 0.58 -29.35
N ILE A 282 -35.00 -0.33 -28.75
CA ILE A 282 -35.52 -1.45 -27.95
C ILE A 282 -36.31 -0.92 -26.75
N SER A 283 -35.80 0.09 -26.05
CA SER A 283 -36.50 0.73 -24.93
C SER A 283 -37.81 1.40 -25.36
N LEU A 284 -37.85 2.04 -26.53
CA LEU A 284 -39.06 2.64 -27.10
C LEU A 284 -40.11 1.57 -27.47
N ILE A 285 -39.68 0.45 -28.05
CA ILE A 285 -40.53 -0.73 -28.31
C ILE A 285 -41.08 -1.31 -27.01
N LEU A 286 -40.25 -1.42 -25.95
CA LEU A 286 -40.67 -1.93 -24.65
C LEU A 286 -41.70 -1.01 -23.98
N VAL A 287 -41.47 0.31 -23.99
CA VAL A 287 -42.44 1.30 -23.50
C VAL A 287 -43.75 1.23 -24.28
N TYR A 288 -43.70 1.10 -25.62
CA TYR A 288 -44.88 0.89 -26.45
C TYR A 288 -45.63 -0.41 -26.09
N LEU A 289 -44.92 -1.52 -25.91
CA LEU A 289 -45.52 -2.81 -25.54
C LEU A 289 -46.18 -2.76 -24.15
N ILE A 290 -45.50 -2.16 -23.17
CA ILE A 290 -46.03 -1.89 -21.83
C ILE A 290 -47.32 -1.06 -21.94
N CYS A 291 -47.30 0.04 -22.67
CA CYS A 291 -48.50 0.87 -22.92
C CYS A 291 -49.62 0.11 -23.63
N ARG A 292 -49.31 -0.79 -24.57
CA ARG A 292 -50.29 -1.61 -25.31
C ARG A 292 -50.95 -2.67 -24.42
N LEU A 293 -50.19 -3.39 -23.61
CA LEU A 293 -50.72 -4.33 -22.60
C LEU A 293 -51.58 -3.59 -21.57
N ARG A 294 -51.15 -2.38 -21.19
CA ARG A 294 -51.83 -1.48 -20.25
C ARG A 294 -53.16 -0.94 -20.80
N LEU A 295 -53.24 -0.58 -22.08
CA LEU A 295 -54.48 -0.14 -22.74
C LEU A 295 -55.62 -1.16 -22.67
N ASN A 296 -55.32 -2.46 -22.60
CA ASN A 296 -56.35 -3.49 -22.41
C ASN A 296 -57.03 -3.40 -21.04
N LYS A 297 -56.31 -3.00 -19.97
CA LYS A 297 -56.92 -2.77 -18.65
C LYS A 297 -57.84 -1.55 -18.67
N ILE A 298 -57.47 -0.48 -19.36
CA ILE A 298 -58.35 0.70 -19.54
C ILE A 298 -59.63 0.31 -20.29
N ARG A 299 -59.53 -0.49 -21.36
CA ARG A 299 -60.70 -1.02 -22.07
C ARG A 299 -61.60 -1.88 -21.17
N SER A 300 -61.01 -2.73 -20.34
CA SER A 300 -61.74 -3.54 -19.35
C SER A 300 -62.52 -2.64 -18.38
N ASP A 301 -61.86 -1.68 -17.73
CA ASP A 301 -62.47 -0.71 -16.82
C ASP A 301 -63.63 0.08 -17.47
N VAL A 302 -63.48 0.51 -18.73
CA VAL A 302 -64.50 1.27 -19.46
C VAL A 302 -65.74 0.40 -19.78
N VAL A 303 -65.54 -0.85 -20.19
CA VAL A 303 -66.65 -1.80 -20.44
C VAL A 303 -67.36 -2.16 -19.14
N LEU A 304 -66.61 -2.34 -18.05
CA LEU A 304 -67.16 -2.61 -16.72
C LEU A 304 -67.96 -1.42 -16.19
N THR A 305 -67.46 -0.20 -16.39
CA THR A 305 -68.17 1.03 -16.00
C THR A 305 -69.45 1.22 -16.82
N SER A 306 -69.43 0.95 -18.13
CA SER A 306 -70.62 1.11 -18.97
C SER A 306 -71.71 0.07 -18.66
N SER A 307 -71.34 -1.19 -18.38
CA SER A 307 -72.32 -2.22 -17.98
C SER A 307 -72.92 -1.94 -16.60
N LEU A 308 -72.13 -1.44 -15.64
CA LEU A 308 -72.63 -1.01 -14.33
C LEU A 308 -73.62 0.16 -14.45
N VAL A 309 -73.30 1.20 -15.22
CA VAL A 309 -74.21 2.34 -15.46
C VAL A 309 -75.50 1.87 -16.15
N LEU A 310 -75.43 0.96 -17.12
CA LEU A 310 -76.61 0.37 -17.76
C LEU A 310 -77.47 -0.43 -16.77
N SER A 311 -76.88 -1.25 -15.89
CA SER A 311 -77.63 -1.98 -14.85
C SER A 311 -78.30 -1.04 -13.83
N GLY A 312 -77.66 0.10 -13.51
CA GLY A 312 -78.25 1.16 -12.69
C GLY A 312 -79.46 1.82 -13.35
N ILE A 313 -79.47 1.96 -14.68
CA ILE A 313 -80.61 2.47 -15.45
C ILE A 313 -81.76 1.46 -15.50
N SER A 314 -81.47 0.15 -15.56
CA SER A 314 -82.50 -0.91 -15.54
C SER A 314 -83.01 -1.28 -14.15
N GLY A 315 -82.53 -0.62 -13.09
CA GLY A 315 -82.97 -0.82 -11.70
C GLY A 315 -82.26 -1.95 -10.93
N GLU A 316 -81.31 -2.66 -11.55
CA GLU A 316 -80.53 -3.71 -10.89
C GLU A 316 -79.31 -3.13 -10.16
N ARG A 317 -79.37 -3.02 -8.83
CA ARG A 317 -78.20 -2.62 -8.02
C ARG A 317 -77.27 -3.81 -7.76
N LYS A 318 -76.31 -4.03 -8.65
CA LYS A 318 -75.18 -4.95 -8.41
C LYS A 318 -74.15 -4.34 -7.44
N SER A 319 -73.43 -5.19 -6.72
CA SER A 319 -72.50 -4.80 -5.64
C SER A 319 -71.27 -4.03 -6.15
N SER A 320 -70.60 -3.31 -5.26
CA SER A 320 -69.48 -2.41 -5.59
C SER A 320 -68.27 -3.12 -6.20
N VAL A 321 -68.05 -2.90 -7.49
CA VAL A 321 -66.89 -3.39 -8.24
C VAL A 321 -65.70 -2.46 -8.05
N ARG A 322 -64.48 -3.01 -7.93
CA ARG A 322 -63.23 -2.21 -7.90
C ARG A 322 -62.75 -1.95 -9.32
N LEU A 323 -62.62 -0.68 -9.68
CA LEU A 323 -61.99 -0.20 -10.91
C LEU A 323 -60.51 0.10 -10.66
N ALA A 324 -59.67 0.02 -11.70
CA ALA A 324 -58.22 0.22 -11.59
C ALA A 324 -57.82 1.73 -11.61
N PHE A 325 -58.58 2.56 -12.32
CA PHE A 325 -58.26 3.98 -12.53
C PHE A 325 -59.14 4.92 -11.70
N ALA A 326 -58.57 6.06 -11.30
CA ALA A 326 -59.29 7.08 -10.54
C ALA A 326 -60.33 7.78 -11.42
N GLU A 327 -60.00 7.97 -12.70
CA GLU A 327 -60.82 8.64 -13.69
C GLU A 327 -62.10 7.84 -14.00
N THR A 328 -61.99 6.52 -14.25
CA THR A 328 -63.16 5.63 -14.46
C THR A 328 -64.03 5.51 -13.20
N SER A 329 -63.40 5.45 -12.02
CA SER A 329 -64.11 5.49 -10.73
C SER A 329 -64.93 6.77 -10.57
N SER A 330 -64.36 7.94 -10.90
CA SER A 330 -65.05 9.23 -10.81
C SER A 330 -66.20 9.37 -11.81
N LEU A 331 -66.10 8.74 -13.00
CA LEU A 331 -67.18 8.72 -13.99
C LEU A 331 -68.37 7.88 -13.50
N LEU A 332 -68.11 6.72 -12.89
CA LEU A 332 -69.15 5.89 -12.29
C LEU A 332 -69.85 6.60 -11.11
N GLU A 333 -69.10 7.27 -10.24
CA GLU A 333 -69.65 8.04 -9.11
C GLU A 333 -70.55 9.19 -9.59
N ASN A 334 -70.10 9.97 -10.59
CA ASN A 334 -70.91 11.04 -11.18
C ASN A 334 -72.17 10.51 -11.90
N ALA A 335 -72.07 9.39 -12.61
CA ALA A 335 -73.23 8.76 -13.26
C ALA A 335 -74.28 8.28 -12.25
N ASN A 336 -73.84 7.59 -11.18
CA ASN A 336 -74.72 7.14 -10.10
C ASN A 336 -75.41 8.32 -9.38
N LYS A 337 -74.70 9.44 -9.20
CA LYS A 337 -75.27 10.67 -8.64
C LYS A 337 -76.35 11.27 -9.55
N ALA A 338 -76.10 11.34 -10.87
CA ALA A 338 -77.07 11.85 -11.83
C ALA A 338 -78.35 10.99 -11.88
N LEU A 339 -78.23 9.66 -11.78
CA LEU A 339 -79.37 8.74 -11.70
C LEU A 339 -80.21 8.96 -10.43
N ALA A 340 -79.57 9.12 -9.27
CA ALA A 340 -80.26 9.41 -8.01
C ALA A 340 -80.99 10.78 -8.04
N GLU A 341 -80.40 11.79 -8.70
CA GLU A 341 -81.06 13.08 -8.95
C GLU A 341 -82.23 13.00 -9.96
N GLN A 342 -82.32 11.91 -10.72
CA GLN A 342 -83.43 11.63 -11.63
C GLN A 342 -84.57 10.88 -10.91
N GLU A 343 -84.25 9.86 -10.09
CA GLU A 343 -85.22 9.16 -9.22
C GLU A 343 -85.98 10.14 -8.31
N GLN A 344 -85.29 11.12 -7.72
CA GLN A 344 -85.92 12.12 -6.85
C GLN A 344 -86.87 13.08 -7.59
N LYS A 345 -86.72 13.29 -8.90
CA LYS A 345 -87.59 14.16 -9.71
C LYS A 345 -88.83 13.42 -10.24
N ALA A 346 -88.90 12.10 -10.10
CA ALA A 346 -89.92 11.26 -10.74
C ALA A 346 -91.16 10.93 -9.87
N LYS A 347 -91.30 11.50 -8.65
CA LYS A 347 -92.42 11.19 -7.73
C LYS A 347 -93.37 12.39 -7.53
N PRO A 348 -94.63 12.33 -8.03
CA PRO A 348 -95.67 13.31 -7.71
C PRO A 348 -96.09 13.24 -6.24
N ALA A 349 -96.54 14.36 -5.68
CA ALA A 349 -96.91 14.47 -4.27
C ALA A 349 -98.43 14.33 -4.03
N MET A 350 -98.80 13.47 -3.08
CA MET A 350 -100.11 13.50 -2.41
C MET A 350 -99.93 13.31 -0.90
N ALA A 351 -100.71 14.06 -0.12
CA ALA A 351 -100.89 13.88 1.32
C ALA A 351 -102.26 13.20 1.58
N ALA A 352 -102.62 12.70 2.78
CA ALA A 352 -102.04 12.99 4.09
C ALA A 352 -102.18 11.84 5.14
N LYS A 353 -101.46 12.06 6.25
CA LYS A 353 -101.57 11.59 7.66
C LYS A 353 -102.96 11.11 8.17
N PRO A 354 -103.08 10.37 9.32
CA PRO A 354 -102.19 10.44 10.50
C PRO A 354 -101.89 9.17 11.35
N ASN A 355 -100.77 9.24 12.11
CA ASN A 355 -100.44 8.53 13.38
C ASN A 355 -100.37 6.97 13.36
N ALA A 356 -99.72 6.25 14.30
CA ALA A 356 -99.07 6.62 15.58
C ALA A 356 -97.82 5.76 15.93
N SER A 357 -97.03 6.25 16.90
CA SER A 357 -96.20 5.52 17.90
C SER A 357 -95.36 4.25 17.59
N ASN A 358 -94.05 4.38 17.90
CA ASN A 358 -93.19 3.45 18.67
C ASN A 358 -92.73 2.06 18.14
N ALA A 359 -91.39 1.96 18.09
CA ALA A 359 -90.53 0.94 18.72
C ALA A 359 -90.25 -0.45 18.09
N ALA A 360 -88.95 -0.77 18.09
CA ALA A 360 -88.30 -2.05 18.41
C ALA A 360 -88.22 -3.22 17.39
N GLU A 361 -86.96 -3.65 17.19
CA GLU A 361 -86.43 -5.03 17.22
C GLU A 361 -86.67 -6.07 16.10
N SER A 362 -85.52 -6.49 15.55
CA SER A 362 -85.05 -7.89 15.42
C SER A 362 -85.23 -8.66 14.09
N MET A 363 -84.57 -9.83 14.08
CA MET A 363 -84.36 -10.79 12.97
C MET A 363 -85.66 -11.36 12.39
N GLY A 364 -85.70 -11.94 11.19
CA GLY A 364 -84.64 -12.17 10.19
C GLY A 364 -84.75 -13.57 9.55
N VAL A 365 -84.00 -13.79 8.46
CA VAL A 365 -83.82 -15.07 7.73
C VAL A 365 -85.05 -15.63 6.98
N VAL A 366 -84.89 -15.89 5.69
CA VAL A 366 -85.06 -17.18 4.97
C VAL A 366 -84.82 -16.92 3.47
N GLU A 367 -84.26 -17.91 2.78
CA GLU A 367 -83.80 -17.82 1.38
C GLU A 367 -84.93 -18.04 0.36
N ALA A 368 -84.60 -17.88 -0.92
CA ALA A 368 -85.52 -18.09 -2.05
C ALA A 368 -85.12 -19.33 -2.86
N HIS A 369 -86.11 -20.20 -3.12
CA HIS A 369 -86.14 -21.02 -4.34
C HIS A 369 -86.53 -20.09 -5.53
N ALA A 370 -86.40 -20.47 -6.81
CA ALA A 370 -86.19 -21.80 -7.39
C ALA A 370 -85.54 -21.71 -8.79
N GLU A 371 -85.14 -22.87 -9.34
CA GLU A 371 -85.31 -23.27 -10.75
C GLU A 371 -84.60 -22.50 -11.89
N ASP A 372 -84.10 -23.14 -12.95
CA ASP A 372 -83.80 -24.56 -13.19
C ASP A 372 -82.92 -24.73 -14.46
N SER A 373 -82.45 -25.96 -14.71
CA SER A 373 -82.09 -26.54 -16.03
C SER A 373 -80.84 -26.00 -16.76
N SER A 374 -80.05 -26.81 -17.46
CA SER A 374 -79.97 -28.29 -17.47
C SER A 374 -78.67 -28.72 -18.17
N ASP A 375 -77.88 -29.57 -17.50
CA ASP A 375 -77.52 -30.95 -17.88
C ASP A 375 -76.80 -31.21 -19.25
N ASP A 376 -76.05 -32.31 -19.45
CA ASP A 376 -75.91 -33.53 -18.64
C ASP A 376 -74.55 -34.26 -18.85
N ASP A 377 -74.41 -35.42 -18.20
CA ASP A 377 -73.41 -36.50 -18.35
C ASP A 377 -71.97 -36.20 -17.83
N LEU A 378 -71.50 -36.69 -16.66
CA LEU A 378 -71.41 -38.07 -16.11
C LEU A 378 -70.33 -38.93 -16.83
N ASN A 379 -69.56 -39.84 -16.21
CA ASN A 379 -69.46 -40.35 -14.82
C ASN A 379 -68.05 -41.00 -14.61
N PHE A 380 -67.55 -41.50 -13.44
CA PHE A 380 -68.03 -41.65 -12.05
C PHE A 380 -66.80 -41.88 -11.10
N ASP A 381 -67.02 -42.02 -9.79
CA ASP A 381 -66.22 -42.76 -8.76
C ASP A 381 -64.71 -42.49 -8.51
N ASP A 382 -64.15 -42.63 -7.28
CA ASP A 382 -64.66 -42.60 -5.89
C ASP A 382 -63.44 -42.57 -4.90
N LEU A 383 -63.72 -42.47 -3.59
CA LEU A 383 -62.87 -42.71 -2.39
C LEU A 383 -62.14 -41.50 -1.76
N ASP A 384 -62.63 -41.14 -0.57
CA ASP A 384 -61.94 -40.32 0.43
C ASP A 384 -60.68 -41.01 1.01
N LEU A 385 -59.71 -40.21 1.48
CA LEU A 385 -59.30 -40.16 2.89
C LEU A 385 -58.27 -39.04 3.14
N ASP A 386 -58.31 -38.45 4.33
CA ASP A 386 -57.64 -37.19 4.69
C ASP A 386 -56.14 -37.29 5.06
N GLU A 387 -55.58 -36.10 5.30
CA GLU A 387 -54.38 -35.76 6.08
C GLU A 387 -53.04 -35.53 5.35
N GLU A 388 -52.20 -34.72 6.00
CA GLU A 388 -51.14 -33.89 5.40
C GLU A 388 -49.90 -34.69 4.93
N LEU A 389 -49.24 -34.23 3.85
CA LEU A 389 -47.78 -34.07 3.78
C LEU A 389 -47.36 -33.23 2.54
N GLY A 390 -46.17 -32.63 2.59
CA GLY A 390 -45.74 -31.58 1.65
C GLY A 390 -45.16 -32.07 0.31
N LEU A 391 -45.35 -31.28 -0.75
CA LEU A 391 -44.83 -31.51 -2.10
C LEU A 391 -43.59 -30.67 -2.41
N ASN A 392 -42.42 -31.22 -2.12
CA ASN A 392 -41.19 -31.09 -2.92
C ASN A 392 -40.97 -32.47 -3.57
N GLU A 393 -40.43 -32.69 -4.77
CA GLU A 393 -39.67 -31.88 -5.75
C GLU A 393 -39.68 -32.71 -7.08
N PRO A 394 -38.95 -32.37 -8.17
CA PRO A 394 -38.36 -31.09 -8.57
C PRO A 394 -38.79 -30.63 -9.98
N GLU A 395 -38.63 -29.34 -10.29
CA GLU A 395 -38.52 -28.88 -11.69
C GLU A 395 -37.03 -28.71 -12.05
N VAL A 396 -36.62 -29.14 -13.25
CA VAL A 396 -35.20 -29.26 -13.61
C VAL A 396 -34.56 -27.89 -13.82
N ALA A 397 -33.90 -27.39 -12.78
CA ALA A 397 -33.04 -26.22 -12.87
C ALA A 397 -31.78 -26.55 -13.68
N LEU A 398 -31.55 -25.79 -14.76
CA LEU A 398 -30.22 -25.68 -15.37
C LEU A 398 -29.27 -25.07 -14.31
N PRO A 399 -28.03 -25.56 -14.18
CA PRO A 399 -27.09 -25.00 -13.22
C PRO A 399 -26.86 -23.52 -13.57
N ARG A 400 -27.15 -22.65 -12.60
CA ARG A 400 -26.58 -21.31 -12.60
C ARG A 400 -25.08 -21.46 -12.39
N SER A 401 -24.28 -20.61 -13.03
CA SER A 401 -22.87 -20.46 -12.68
C SER A 401 -22.77 -20.19 -11.18
N ASP A 402 -21.93 -20.95 -10.48
CA ASP A 402 -21.72 -20.79 -9.05
C ASP A 402 -21.31 -19.34 -8.75
N GLU A 403 -22.11 -18.66 -7.94
CA GLU A 403 -21.66 -17.43 -7.28
C GLU A 403 -20.63 -17.91 -6.24
N HIS A 404 -19.35 -17.62 -6.46
CA HIS A 404 -18.28 -18.01 -5.55
C HIS A 404 -18.52 -17.38 -4.17
N GLU A 405 -19.04 -18.17 -3.22
CA GLU A 405 -19.06 -17.85 -1.80
C GLU A 405 -17.62 -17.85 -1.28
N GLY A 406 -16.93 -16.72 -1.48
CA GLY A 406 -15.62 -16.46 -0.89
C GLY A 406 -15.73 -16.43 0.63
N ALA A 407 -14.75 -17.01 1.31
CA ALA A 407 -14.77 -17.13 2.76
C ALA A 407 -14.74 -15.75 3.43
N GLU A 408 -15.62 -15.53 4.42
CA GLU A 408 -15.50 -14.38 5.31
C GLU A 408 -14.27 -14.57 6.21
N ILE A 409 -13.34 -13.62 6.13
CA ILE A 409 -12.09 -13.58 6.86
C ILE A 409 -11.87 -12.14 7.35
N ASP A 410 -11.40 -11.97 8.58
CA ASP A 410 -11.19 -10.63 9.14
C ASP A 410 -10.10 -9.88 8.37
N ALA A 411 -10.48 -8.82 7.65
CA ALA A 411 -9.54 -7.95 6.94
C ALA A 411 -8.45 -7.37 7.87
N SER A 412 -8.74 -7.23 9.17
CA SER A 412 -7.82 -6.65 10.15
C SER A 412 -6.56 -7.48 10.41
N ILE A 413 -6.52 -8.77 10.04
CA ILE A 413 -5.28 -9.57 10.21
C ILE A 413 -4.24 -9.30 9.11
N PHE A 414 -4.65 -8.75 7.96
CA PHE A 414 -3.78 -8.47 6.81
C PHE A 414 -3.10 -7.10 6.97
N ARG A 415 -2.00 -7.08 7.72
CA ARG A 415 -1.23 -5.88 8.06
C ARG A 415 -0.24 -5.52 6.94
N ALA A 416 0.57 -4.47 7.16
CA ALA A 416 1.43 -3.91 6.12
C ALA A 416 2.63 -4.79 5.73
N TYR A 417 3.15 -5.62 6.65
CA TYR A 417 4.40 -6.39 6.47
C TYR A 417 4.26 -7.89 6.78
N ASP A 418 3.19 -8.26 7.45
CA ASP A 418 2.87 -9.61 7.91
C ASP A 418 1.34 -9.83 7.92
N ILE A 419 0.91 -11.06 8.19
CA ILE A 419 -0.42 -11.34 8.72
C ILE A 419 -0.29 -11.52 10.23
N ARG A 420 -1.18 -10.95 11.04
CA ARG A 420 -1.14 -11.06 12.50
C ARG A 420 -2.53 -11.06 13.12
N GLY A 421 -2.81 -12.05 13.98
CA GLY A 421 -4.11 -12.21 14.64
C GLY A 421 -4.01 -12.75 16.05
N ILE A 422 -5.16 -12.85 16.72
CA ILE A 422 -5.31 -13.49 18.03
C ILE A 422 -5.75 -14.94 17.80
N VAL A 423 -5.05 -15.87 18.43
CA VAL A 423 -5.28 -17.32 18.35
C VAL A 423 -6.72 -17.64 18.76
N ASP A 424 -7.41 -18.43 17.94
CA ASP A 424 -8.80 -18.88 18.12
C ASP A 424 -9.88 -17.77 18.14
N GLU A 425 -9.50 -16.49 18.02
CA GLU A 425 -10.42 -15.34 17.89
C GLU A 425 -10.48 -14.79 16.46
N THR A 426 -9.35 -14.28 15.95
CA THR A 426 -9.22 -13.75 14.57
C THR A 426 -8.31 -14.61 13.70
N LEU A 427 -7.72 -15.65 14.27
CA LEU A 427 -6.84 -16.60 13.60
C LEU A 427 -7.22 -18.03 13.99
N THR A 428 -8.12 -18.63 13.22
CA THR A 428 -8.59 -20.02 13.41
C THR A 428 -7.83 -21.01 12.52
N LEU A 429 -7.96 -22.32 12.75
CA LEU A 429 -7.31 -23.32 11.90
C LEU A 429 -7.78 -23.26 10.43
N GLU A 430 -9.07 -23.01 10.18
CA GLU A 430 -9.62 -22.80 8.84
C GLU A 430 -9.05 -21.52 8.19
N THR A 431 -8.88 -20.47 8.99
CA THR A 431 -8.26 -19.20 8.56
C THR A 431 -6.81 -19.45 8.09
N VAL A 432 -6.05 -20.24 8.84
CA VAL A 432 -4.66 -20.60 8.52
C VAL A 432 -4.57 -21.50 7.27
N GLU A 433 -5.50 -22.44 7.10
CA GLU A 433 -5.58 -23.25 5.88
C GLU A 433 -5.86 -22.37 4.65
N LEU A 434 -6.82 -21.44 4.73
CA LEU A 434 -7.14 -20.49 3.65
C LEU A 434 -5.95 -19.58 3.30
N ILE A 435 -5.17 -19.14 4.29
CA ILE A 435 -3.93 -18.39 4.07
C ILE A 435 -2.88 -19.26 3.35
N GLY A 436 -2.72 -20.52 3.74
CA GLY A 436 -1.83 -21.48 3.05
C GLY A 436 -2.23 -21.71 1.59
N ARG A 437 -3.54 -21.88 1.33
CA ARG A 437 -4.10 -22.01 -0.03
C ARG A 437 -3.82 -20.75 -0.85
N SER A 438 -4.04 -19.57 -0.28
CA SER A 438 -3.82 -18.29 -0.94
C SER A 438 -2.35 -18.06 -1.30
N LEU A 439 -1.45 -18.26 -0.33
CA LEU A 439 -0.01 -18.08 -0.51
C LEU A 439 0.57 -19.03 -1.56
N ALA A 440 0.18 -20.31 -1.52
CA ALA A 440 0.64 -21.28 -2.51
C ALA A 440 0.04 -21.02 -3.91
N SER A 441 -1.20 -20.53 -4.01
CA SER A 441 -1.80 -20.13 -5.29
C SER A 441 -1.07 -18.94 -5.92
N GLU A 442 -0.69 -17.94 -5.11
CA GLU A 442 0.14 -16.83 -5.56
C GLU A 442 1.54 -17.29 -5.97
N ALA A 443 2.19 -18.14 -5.16
CA ALA A 443 3.50 -18.72 -5.44
C ALA A 443 3.51 -19.49 -6.77
N LEU A 444 2.54 -20.37 -7.00
CA LEU A 444 2.37 -21.12 -8.25
C LEU A 444 2.16 -20.19 -9.46
N SER A 445 1.43 -19.08 -9.30
CA SER A 445 1.25 -18.08 -10.37
C SER A 445 2.56 -17.36 -10.74
N GLN A 446 3.52 -17.31 -9.81
CA GLN A 446 4.89 -16.82 -10.01
C GLN A 446 5.89 -17.95 -10.33
N GLY A 447 5.41 -19.16 -10.65
CA GLY A 447 6.23 -20.32 -11.01
C GLY A 447 7.00 -20.95 -9.85
N GLN A 448 6.63 -20.65 -8.60
CA GLN A 448 7.23 -21.20 -7.39
C GLN A 448 6.38 -22.39 -6.89
N ASN A 449 6.91 -23.60 -7.03
CA ASN A 449 6.15 -24.84 -6.76
C ASN A 449 6.35 -25.40 -5.34
N THR A 450 7.27 -24.84 -4.55
CA THR A 450 7.70 -25.41 -3.27
C THR A 450 7.90 -24.30 -2.24
N LEU A 451 7.36 -24.48 -1.04
CA LEU A 451 7.38 -23.49 0.04
C LEU A 451 8.07 -24.07 1.28
N CYS A 452 9.06 -23.37 1.84
CA CYS A 452 9.60 -23.70 3.15
C CYS A 452 8.63 -23.22 4.26
N VAL A 453 8.40 -24.02 5.29
CA VAL A 453 7.50 -23.72 6.41
C VAL A 453 8.26 -23.87 7.73
N GLY A 454 8.47 -22.76 8.44
CA GLY A 454 9.13 -22.72 9.75
C GLY A 454 8.19 -22.11 10.79
N TYR A 455 8.42 -22.37 12.08
CA TYR A 455 7.52 -21.89 13.12
C TYR A 455 8.20 -21.58 14.47
N ASP A 456 7.66 -20.61 15.22
CA ASP A 456 8.21 -20.17 16.51
C ASP A 456 7.80 -21.07 17.69
N GLY A 457 8.25 -20.72 18.90
CA GLY A 457 8.00 -21.48 20.13
C GLY A 457 6.57 -21.43 20.70
N ARG A 458 5.59 -20.84 20.02
CA ARG A 458 4.24 -20.62 20.57
C ARG A 458 3.38 -21.88 20.57
N LEU A 459 2.46 -21.95 21.53
CA LEU A 459 1.57 -23.10 21.75
C LEU A 459 0.68 -23.43 20.54
N SER A 460 0.34 -22.46 19.69
CA SER A 460 -0.46 -22.65 18.47
C SER A 460 0.37 -22.97 17.22
N SER A 461 1.69 -22.70 17.23
CA SER A 461 2.54 -22.71 16.04
C SER A 461 2.66 -24.10 15.37
N GLU A 462 2.71 -25.18 16.15
CA GLU A 462 2.72 -26.56 15.62
C GLU A 462 1.39 -26.93 14.94
N ALA A 463 0.26 -26.52 15.52
CA ALA A 463 -1.07 -26.78 14.95
C ALA A 463 -1.28 -25.97 13.65
N TYR A 464 -0.80 -24.73 13.62
CA TYR A 464 -0.81 -23.88 12.44
C TYR A 464 0.13 -24.40 11.34
N CYS A 465 1.26 -25.02 11.70
CA CYS A 465 2.15 -25.67 10.74
C CYS A 465 1.41 -26.77 9.95
N ARG A 466 0.62 -27.61 10.64
CA ARG A 466 -0.25 -28.60 9.97
C ARG A 466 -1.30 -27.94 9.08
N ALA A 467 -2.03 -26.95 9.58
CA ALA A 467 -3.09 -26.28 8.83
C ALA A 467 -2.57 -25.56 7.57
N ILE A 468 -1.44 -24.86 7.66
CA ILE A 468 -0.87 -24.15 6.51
C ILE A 468 -0.29 -25.13 5.49
N CYS A 469 0.31 -26.25 5.91
CA CYS A 469 0.80 -27.29 5.00
C CYS A 469 -0.35 -28.02 4.27
N GLN A 470 -1.48 -28.26 4.93
CA GLN A 470 -2.70 -28.75 4.29
C GLN A 470 -3.19 -27.74 3.24
N GLY A 471 -3.24 -26.45 3.58
CA GLY A 471 -3.60 -25.38 2.65
C GLY A 471 -2.69 -25.35 1.42
N ILE A 472 -1.37 -25.34 1.64
CA ILE A 472 -0.35 -25.35 0.59
C ILE A 472 -0.54 -26.58 -0.33
N THR A 473 -0.54 -27.79 0.22
CA THR A 473 -0.57 -29.03 -0.59
C THR A 473 -1.87 -29.23 -1.36
N SER A 474 -3.00 -28.70 -0.88
CA SER A 474 -4.27 -28.71 -1.62
C SER A 474 -4.23 -27.94 -2.95
N THR A 475 -3.26 -27.04 -3.15
CA THR A 475 -3.08 -26.30 -4.40
C THR A 475 -2.28 -27.05 -5.47
N GLY A 476 -1.54 -28.09 -5.07
CA GLY A 476 -0.53 -28.75 -5.91
C GLY A 476 0.91 -28.31 -5.65
N ALA A 477 1.15 -27.32 -4.79
CA ALA A 477 2.50 -26.95 -4.34
C ALA A 477 3.01 -27.87 -3.21
N ASP A 478 4.32 -28.10 -3.16
CA ASP A 478 4.99 -28.86 -2.10
C ASP A 478 5.33 -27.99 -0.89
N ALA A 479 5.35 -28.60 0.31
CA ALA A 479 5.78 -27.98 1.56
C ALA A 479 7.03 -28.68 2.12
N ILE A 480 8.06 -27.90 2.48
CA ILE A 480 9.23 -28.36 3.22
C ILE A 480 9.16 -27.76 4.62
N VAL A 481 8.78 -28.56 5.62
CA VAL A 481 8.78 -28.15 7.02
C VAL A 481 10.22 -28.14 7.53
N VAL A 482 10.72 -26.97 7.90
CA VAL A 482 12.08 -26.81 8.48
C VAL A 482 12.10 -26.95 10.00
N GLY A 483 10.91 -27.03 10.62
CA GLY A 483 10.74 -27.27 12.05
C GLY A 483 10.53 -25.99 12.88
N ARG A 484 10.74 -26.14 14.19
CA ARG A 484 10.67 -25.05 15.17
C ARG A 484 12.00 -24.29 15.18
N VAL A 485 12.06 -23.16 14.49
CA VAL A 485 13.32 -22.43 14.24
C VAL A 485 13.13 -20.90 14.34
N PRO A 486 14.19 -20.11 14.56
CA PRO A 486 14.13 -18.66 14.40
C PRO A 486 13.75 -18.23 12.98
N THR A 487 13.07 -17.09 12.87
CA THR A 487 12.71 -16.44 11.60
C THR A 487 13.86 -16.32 10.58
N PRO A 488 15.09 -15.92 10.96
CA PRO A 488 16.22 -15.91 10.01
C PRO A 488 16.62 -17.29 9.49
N VAL A 489 16.42 -18.36 10.28
CA VAL A 489 16.75 -19.73 9.86
C VAL A 489 15.78 -20.22 8.78
N LEU A 490 14.52 -19.78 8.79
CA LEU A 490 13.64 -20.00 7.62
C LEU A 490 14.11 -19.22 6.40
N TYR A 491 14.44 -17.93 6.53
CA TYR A 491 14.93 -17.14 5.40
C TYR A 491 16.18 -17.78 4.79
N PHE A 492 17.11 -18.21 5.63
CA PHE A 492 18.27 -19.02 5.26
C PHE A 492 17.89 -20.32 4.54
N ALA A 493 16.88 -21.07 5.02
CA ALA A 493 16.39 -22.27 4.35
C ALA A 493 15.91 -21.98 2.92
N THR A 494 15.17 -20.89 2.69
CA THR A 494 14.72 -20.53 1.32
C THR A 494 15.88 -20.22 0.37
N HIS A 495 17.04 -19.82 0.90
CA HIS A 495 18.27 -19.63 0.13
C HIS A 495 19.04 -20.94 -0.08
N LYS A 496 19.24 -21.76 0.97
CA LYS A 496 20.02 -23.02 0.89
C LYS A 496 19.30 -24.16 0.18
N LEU A 497 17.97 -24.18 0.22
CA LEU A 497 17.13 -25.16 -0.50
C LEU A 497 16.67 -24.64 -1.88
N GLU A 498 17.17 -23.47 -2.30
CA GLU A 498 16.92 -22.81 -3.59
C GLU A 498 15.42 -22.55 -3.93
N THR A 499 14.51 -22.68 -2.97
CA THR A 499 13.06 -22.45 -3.16
C THR A 499 12.71 -20.97 -3.33
N GLY A 500 13.51 -20.07 -2.75
CA GLY A 500 13.23 -18.62 -2.68
C GLY A 500 11.92 -18.23 -2.00
N THR A 501 11.19 -19.19 -1.43
CA THR A 501 9.76 -19.07 -1.12
C THR A 501 9.47 -19.79 0.19
N GLY A 502 8.74 -19.13 1.09
CA GLY A 502 8.40 -19.71 2.38
C GLY A 502 7.57 -18.82 3.29
N VAL A 503 7.08 -19.43 4.38
CA VAL A 503 6.24 -18.81 5.40
C VAL A 503 6.70 -19.19 6.80
N MET A 504 6.95 -18.17 7.61
CA MET A 504 7.28 -18.30 9.02
C MET A 504 6.02 -18.09 9.84
N ILE A 505 5.69 -19.06 10.69
CA ILE A 505 4.57 -18.98 11.63
C ILE A 505 5.09 -18.40 12.93
N THR A 506 4.68 -17.17 13.23
CA THR A 506 5.28 -16.38 14.30
C THR A 506 4.31 -15.36 14.86
N GLY A 507 4.29 -15.23 16.19
CA GLY A 507 3.73 -14.05 16.88
C GLY A 507 4.79 -13.01 17.25
N SER A 508 6.06 -13.26 16.92
CA SER A 508 7.22 -12.42 17.22
C SER A 508 7.27 -12.05 18.70
N HIS A 509 7.18 -10.76 19.02
CA HIS A 509 7.24 -10.22 20.37
C HIS A 509 5.87 -9.88 20.98
N ASN A 510 4.77 -10.16 20.28
CA ASN A 510 3.42 -10.00 20.81
C ASN A 510 3.16 -10.98 21.99
N PRO A 511 2.19 -10.71 22.88
CA PRO A 511 1.78 -11.64 23.93
C PRO A 511 1.48 -13.06 23.41
N SER A 512 1.54 -14.07 24.28
CA SER A 512 1.44 -15.50 23.91
C SER A 512 0.16 -15.91 23.16
N ASN A 513 -0.94 -15.16 23.31
CA ASN A 513 -2.20 -15.38 22.57
C ASN A 513 -2.20 -14.82 21.12
N TYR A 514 -1.11 -14.20 20.66
CA TYR A 514 -0.96 -13.77 19.26
C TYR A 514 -0.15 -14.77 18.45
N ASN A 515 -0.45 -14.86 17.15
CA ASN A 515 0.39 -15.53 16.16
C ASN A 515 0.15 -14.90 14.76
N GLY A 516 0.81 -15.39 13.71
CA GLY A 516 0.76 -14.79 12.39
C GLY A 516 1.80 -15.35 11.41
N PHE A 517 1.98 -14.65 10.28
CA PHE A 517 2.78 -15.12 9.14
C PHE A 517 3.69 -14.02 8.56
N LYS A 518 5.01 -14.24 8.61
CA LYS A 518 5.99 -13.50 7.79
C LYS A 518 6.26 -14.32 6.52
N MET A 519 6.13 -13.74 5.33
CA MET A 519 6.03 -14.50 4.06
C MET A 519 6.96 -13.97 2.96
N MET A 520 7.46 -14.86 2.10
CA MET A 520 8.22 -14.52 0.89
C MET A 520 7.93 -15.45 -0.29
N ILE A 521 8.01 -14.91 -1.51
CA ILE A 521 7.87 -15.63 -2.78
C ILE A 521 9.00 -15.19 -3.72
N GLY A 522 9.69 -16.13 -4.38
CA GLY A 522 10.69 -15.83 -5.42
C GLY A 522 11.82 -14.87 -4.97
N GLY A 523 12.21 -14.93 -3.70
CA GLY A 523 13.19 -14.03 -3.10
C GLY A 523 12.68 -12.59 -2.88
N LYS A 524 11.36 -12.40 -2.75
CA LYS A 524 10.70 -11.14 -2.38
C LYS A 524 9.88 -11.37 -1.10
N THR A 525 10.22 -10.67 -0.01
CA THR A 525 9.34 -10.59 1.17
C THR A 525 8.09 -9.80 0.81
N LEU A 526 6.91 -10.30 1.18
CA LEU A 526 5.64 -9.68 0.83
C LEU A 526 5.36 -8.45 1.71
N ALA A 527 4.81 -7.38 1.13
CA ALA A 527 4.36 -6.19 1.86
C ALA A 527 3.22 -5.47 1.12
N GLY A 528 2.39 -4.74 1.87
CA GLY A 528 1.33 -3.89 1.34
C GLY A 528 0.40 -4.63 0.38
N ASP A 529 0.38 -4.20 -0.88
CA ASP A 529 -0.46 -4.75 -1.94
C ASP A 529 -0.24 -6.25 -2.19
N ASP A 530 0.94 -6.79 -1.89
CA ASP A 530 1.20 -8.24 -1.95
C ASP A 530 0.31 -9.01 -0.94
N ILE A 531 0.24 -8.50 0.29
CA ILE A 531 -0.52 -9.11 1.38
C ILE A 531 -2.02 -8.91 1.15
N GLN A 532 -2.40 -7.75 0.60
CA GLN A 532 -3.77 -7.51 0.16
C GLN A 532 -4.19 -8.41 -1.01
N THR A 533 -3.26 -8.78 -1.90
CA THR A 533 -3.53 -9.76 -2.97
C THR A 533 -3.91 -11.13 -2.39
N LEU A 534 -3.23 -11.58 -1.32
CA LEU A 534 -3.60 -12.81 -0.61
C LEU A 534 -5.00 -12.74 0.01
N TYR A 535 -5.39 -11.59 0.58
CA TYR A 535 -6.74 -11.35 1.10
C TYR A 535 -7.80 -11.37 -0.02
N GLN A 536 -7.54 -10.73 -1.16
CA GLN A 536 -8.47 -10.76 -2.30
C GLN A 536 -8.62 -12.18 -2.89
N ARG A 537 -7.55 -12.98 -2.95
CA ARG A 537 -7.63 -14.39 -3.38
C ARG A 537 -8.62 -15.18 -2.52
N ILE A 538 -8.50 -15.09 -1.19
CA ILE A 538 -9.40 -15.77 -0.24
C ILE A 538 -10.85 -15.32 -0.44
N ARG A 539 -11.07 -14.00 -0.58
CA ARG A 539 -12.41 -13.42 -0.76
C ARG A 539 -13.05 -13.67 -2.13
N ASN A 540 -12.26 -14.00 -3.15
CA ASN A 540 -12.75 -14.36 -4.48
C ASN A 540 -12.84 -15.88 -4.70
N GLY A 541 -12.29 -16.70 -3.78
CA GLY A 541 -12.10 -18.13 -3.99
C GLY A 541 -11.04 -18.47 -5.05
N ASP A 542 -10.16 -17.53 -5.40
CA ASP A 542 -9.14 -17.65 -6.45
C ASP A 542 -7.93 -18.48 -5.97
N PHE A 543 -8.18 -19.78 -5.87
CA PHE A 543 -7.22 -20.79 -5.44
C PHE A 543 -6.85 -21.76 -6.58
N ALA A 544 -5.55 -22.03 -6.71
CA ALA A 544 -5.06 -23.21 -7.40
C ALA A 544 -5.54 -24.48 -6.69
N SER A 545 -5.56 -25.61 -7.41
CA SER A 545 -6.06 -26.90 -6.90
C SER A 545 -5.23 -28.05 -7.47
N GLY A 546 -4.83 -28.98 -6.59
CA GLY A 546 -3.95 -30.08 -6.95
C GLY A 546 -3.70 -31.02 -5.77
N SER A 547 -2.54 -31.67 -5.75
CA SER A 547 -2.08 -32.50 -4.63
C SER A 547 -0.56 -32.51 -4.59
N GLY A 548 0.01 -31.60 -3.81
CA GLY A 548 1.43 -31.58 -3.48
C GLY A 548 1.77 -32.51 -2.31
N SER A 549 3.03 -32.50 -1.88
CA SER A 549 3.56 -33.31 -0.79
C SER A 549 4.05 -32.46 0.38
N VAL A 550 4.12 -33.06 1.58
CA VAL A 550 4.81 -32.50 2.74
C VAL A 550 6.08 -33.31 2.98
N SER A 551 7.18 -32.63 3.25
CA SER A 551 8.46 -33.20 3.64
C SER A 551 9.04 -32.44 4.83
N GLU A 552 9.96 -33.05 5.57
CA GLU A 552 10.64 -32.43 6.72
C GLU A 552 12.15 -32.34 6.42
N GLN A 553 12.74 -31.16 6.60
CA GLN A 553 14.16 -30.92 6.42
C GLN A 553 14.65 -29.78 7.33
N SER A 554 15.22 -30.14 8.47
CA SER A 554 16.01 -29.23 9.31
C SER A 554 17.21 -28.66 8.52
N VAL A 555 17.56 -27.41 8.81
CA VAL A 555 18.74 -26.71 8.27
C VAL A 555 19.63 -26.12 9.36
N ASP A 556 19.36 -26.46 10.62
CA ASP A 556 19.89 -25.84 11.84
C ASP A 556 21.41 -25.94 11.92
N ASP A 557 21.96 -27.15 11.83
CA ASP A 557 23.42 -27.36 11.80
C ASP A 557 24.06 -26.71 10.56
N ILE A 558 23.34 -26.66 9.42
CA ILE A 558 23.83 -26.01 8.19
C ILE A 558 23.89 -24.48 8.36
N TYR A 559 22.97 -23.89 9.13
CA TYR A 559 22.94 -22.49 9.51
C TYR A 559 24.12 -22.15 10.40
N LEU A 560 24.30 -22.91 11.49
CA LEU A 560 25.43 -22.76 12.40
C LEU A 560 26.77 -22.94 11.68
N ASP A 561 26.96 -24.03 10.94
CA ASP A 561 28.16 -24.27 10.12
C ASP A 561 28.44 -23.10 9.16
N THR A 562 27.43 -22.55 8.50
CA THR A 562 27.65 -21.44 7.54
C THR A 562 28.12 -20.17 8.24
N ILE A 563 27.74 -19.95 9.49
CA ILE A 563 28.18 -18.79 10.29
C ILE A 563 29.56 -19.04 10.90
N VAL A 564 29.77 -20.18 11.56
CA VAL A 564 31.03 -20.56 12.24
C VAL A 564 32.20 -20.70 11.27
N ASN A 565 31.95 -21.00 9.99
CA ASN A 565 33.00 -21.02 8.95
C ASN A 565 33.32 -19.64 8.33
N ASP A 566 32.58 -18.58 8.64
CA ASP A 566 32.83 -17.20 8.13
C ASP A 566 33.17 -16.19 9.25
N VAL A 567 32.64 -16.37 10.46
CA VAL A 567 32.81 -15.46 11.61
C VAL A 567 33.90 -15.99 12.55
N ALA A 568 34.81 -15.13 13.00
CA ALA A 568 35.92 -15.52 13.87
C ALA A 568 36.10 -14.54 15.06
N VAL A 569 35.77 -15.01 16.27
CA VAL A 569 36.00 -14.26 17.52
C VAL A 569 37.43 -14.55 18.00
N ALA A 570 38.29 -13.52 18.07
CA ALA A 570 39.74 -13.73 18.27
C ALA A 570 40.16 -13.89 19.75
N ALA A 571 39.38 -13.36 20.70
CA ALA A 571 39.53 -13.58 22.13
C ALA A 571 38.20 -14.07 22.72
N PRO A 572 38.19 -15.09 23.61
CA PRO A 572 36.95 -15.63 24.16
C PRO A 572 36.28 -14.61 25.09
N LEU A 573 35.06 -14.21 24.75
CA LEU A 573 34.24 -13.28 25.52
C LEU A 573 33.30 -14.03 26.46
N ARG A 574 32.97 -13.43 27.61
CA ARG A 574 31.84 -13.85 28.45
C ARG A 574 30.58 -13.10 28.02
N VAL A 575 29.55 -13.86 27.64
CA VAL A 575 28.33 -13.34 27.02
C VAL A 575 27.11 -13.81 27.80
N VAL A 576 26.30 -12.88 28.31
CA VAL A 576 24.96 -13.23 28.82
C VAL A 576 23.98 -13.24 27.65
N VAL A 577 23.24 -14.33 27.48
CA VAL A 577 22.31 -14.54 26.36
C VAL A 577 20.90 -14.72 26.90
N ASP A 578 20.05 -13.73 26.67
CA ASP A 578 18.63 -13.74 27.02
C ASP A 578 17.78 -14.03 25.78
N ALA A 579 16.88 -15.00 25.88
CA ALA A 579 15.91 -15.33 24.83
C ALA A 579 14.45 -15.05 25.20
N GLY A 580 14.16 -14.64 26.44
CA GLY A 580 12.79 -14.42 26.97
C GLY A 580 11.81 -15.57 26.70
N ASN A 581 12.30 -16.83 26.77
CA ASN A 581 11.61 -18.07 26.41
C ASN A 581 11.17 -18.19 24.93
N GLY A 582 11.67 -17.32 24.05
CA GLY A 582 11.49 -17.35 22.60
C GLY A 582 12.37 -18.39 21.89
N VAL A 583 12.09 -18.62 20.60
CA VAL A 583 12.71 -19.71 19.80
C VAL A 583 14.22 -19.56 19.59
N ALA A 584 14.76 -18.35 19.80
CA ALA A 584 16.20 -18.10 19.76
C ALA A 584 16.99 -18.87 20.84
N GLY A 585 16.34 -19.33 21.91
CA GLY A 585 16.99 -19.97 23.06
C GLY A 585 17.70 -21.31 22.77
N GLU A 586 17.33 -22.05 21.71
CA GLU A 586 18.02 -23.30 21.34
C GLU A 586 19.27 -23.06 20.47
N LEU A 587 19.22 -22.12 19.52
CA LEU A 587 20.32 -21.88 18.58
C LEU A 587 21.25 -20.72 18.96
N GLY A 588 20.75 -19.71 19.67
CA GLY A 588 21.52 -18.53 20.06
C GLY A 588 22.70 -18.86 20.98
N PRO A 589 22.48 -19.54 22.13
CA PRO A 589 23.56 -20.02 23.00
C PRO A 589 24.54 -20.94 22.26
N LYS A 590 24.04 -21.98 21.57
CA LYS A 590 24.86 -22.95 20.82
C LYS A 590 25.79 -22.26 19.83
N LEU A 591 25.29 -21.31 19.04
CA LEU A 591 26.09 -20.55 18.07
C LEU A 591 27.22 -19.76 18.72
N ILE A 592 26.97 -19.17 19.89
CA ILE A 592 27.95 -18.33 20.60
C ILE A 592 28.98 -19.21 21.33
N GLU A 593 28.58 -20.37 21.86
CA GLU A 593 29.50 -21.39 22.40
C GLU A 593 30.40 -22.00 21.30
N GLU A 594 29.87 -22.29 20.11
CA GLU A 594 30.63 -22.84 18.98
C GLU A 594 31.69 -21.87 18.42
N LEU A 595 31.49 -20.56 18.62
CA LEU A 595 32.50 -19.52 18.35
C LEU A 595 33.54 -19.35 19.47
N GLY A 596 33.45 -20.12 20.56
CA GLY A 596 34.44 -20.16 21.63
C GLY A 596 34.22 -19.18 22.78
N CYS A 597 33.04 -18.58 22.91
CA CYS A 597 32.67 -17.71 24.02
C CYS A 597 32.14 -18.49 25.24
N GLU A 598 32.24 -17.91 26.44
CA GLU A 598 31.59 -18.40 27.65
C GLU A 598 30.16 -17.84 27.73
N VAL A 599 29.14 -18.70 27.62
CA VAL A 599 27.73 -18.27 27.63
C VAL A 599 27.09 -18.45 29.00
N ILE A 600 26.40 -17.40 29.48
CA ILE A 600 25.43 -17.47 30.58
C ILE A 600 24.01 -17.39 29.98
N PRO A 601 23.24 -18.49 29.95
CA PRO A 601 21.89 -18.47 29.40
C PRO A 601 20.87 -17.92 30.41
N LEU A 602 20.11 -16.91 29.98
CA LEU A 602 18.88 -16.44 30.62
C LEU A 602 17.67 -16.87 29.78
N PHE A 603 16.69 -17.50 30.43
CA PHE A 603 15.39 -17.81 29.84
C PHE A 603 15.44 -18.51 28.46
N CYS A 604 16.47 -19.33 28.22
CA CYS A 604 16.70 -20.00 26.92
C CYS A 604 15.86 -21.28 26.71
N ASP A 605 15.24 -21.82 27.76
CA ASP A 605 14.23 -22.87 27.62
C ASP A 605 13.01 -22.30 26.86
N ILE A 606 12.67 -22.89 25.71
CA ILE A 606 11.55 -22.43 24.87
C ILE A 606 10.21 -22.75 25.57
N ASP A 607 9.51 -21.71 26.00
CA ASP A 607 8.18 -21.79 26.61
C ASP A 607 7.27 -20.69 26.04
N GLY A 608 6.37 -21.08 25.14
CA GLY A 608 5.40 -20.21 24.48
C GLY A 608 4.34 -19.58 25.41
N THR A 609 4.37 -19.82 26.73
CA THR A 609 3.61 -19.03 27.71
C THR A 609 4.31 -17.70 28.05
N PHE A 610 5.63 -17.60 27.82
CA PHE A 610 6.52 -16.50 28.23
C PHE A 610 6.45 -16.19 29.74
N PRO A 611 6.85 -17.14 30.61
CA PRO A 611 6.59 -17.09 32.05
C PRO A 611 7.43 -16.06 32.83
N ASN A 612 8.47 -15.47 32.23
CA ASN A 612 9.35 -14.47 32.83
C ASN A 612 8.94 -13.06 32.37
N HIS A 613 9.80 -12.35 31.63
CA HIS A 613 9.37 -11.19 30.82
C HIS A 613 8.95 -11.63 29.42
N HIS A 614 8.29 -10.73 28.68
CA HIS A 614 8.04 -10.96 27.24
C HIS A 614 9.38 -10.82 26.47
N PRO A 615 9.60 -11.63 25.42
CA PRO A 615 10.78 -11.51 24.55
C PRO A 615 10.62 -10.33 23.58
N ASP A 616 10.78 -9.12 24.11
CA ASP A 616 10.83 -7.87 23.35
C ASP A 616 11.95 -6.96 23.85
N PRO A 617 13.18 -7.05 23.29
CA PRO A 617 14.32 -6.29 23.75
C PRO A 617 14.22 -4.78 23.45
N GLY A 618 13.23 -4.35 22.65
CA GLY A 618 12.95 -2.92 22.41
C GLY A 618 12.39 -2.17 23.63
N LYS A 619 12.09 -2.86 24.74
CA LYS A 619 11.56 -2.28 25.98
C LYS A 619 12.59 -2.44 27.11
N PRO A 620 13.16 -1.36 27.69
CA PRO A 620 14.19 -1.45 28.74
C PRO A 620 13.81 -2.32 29.94
N LYS A 621 12.52 -2.33 30.31
CA LYS A 621 11.96 -3.14 31.40
C LYS A 621 11.95 -4.67 31.14
N ASN A 622 12.31 -5.09 29.94
CA ASN A 622 12.54 -6.50 29.57
C ASN A 622 14.06 -6.81 29.47
N LEU A 623 14.93 -5.87 29.88
CA LEU A 623 16.39 -6.03 29.93
C LEU A 623 16.92 -5.92 31.37
N GLU A 624 16.04 -5.76 32.37
CA GLU A 624 16.43 -5.56 33.77
C GLU A 624 17.17 -6.79 34.33
N ASP A 625 16.70 -8.00 34.01
CA ASP A 625 17.36 -9.26 34.39
C ASP A 625 18.70 -9.45 33.64
N LEU A 626 18.76 -9.12 32.34
CA LEU A 626 20.00 -9.14 31.55
C LEU A 626 21.06 -8.18 32.11
N ILE A 627 20.67 -6.95 32.45
CA ILE A 627 21.56 -5.95 33.05
C ILE A 627 22.11 -6.45 34.39
N ALA A 628 21.25 -7.01 35.25
CA ALA A 628 21.66 -7.57 36.54
C ALA A 628 22.62 -8.76 36.38
N ALA A 629 22.37 -9.66 35.43
CA ALA A 629 23.23 -10.82 35.16
C ALA A 629 24.59 -10.43 34.57
N VAL A 630 24.66 -9.38 33.73
CA VAL A 630 25.95 -8.85 33.22
C VAL A 630 26.81 -8.32 34.37
N GLU A 631 26.22 -7.63 35.35
CA GLU A 631 26.92 -7.18 36.57
C GLU A 631 27.28 -8.35 37.51
N GLU A 632 26.38 -9.32 37.72
CA GLU A 632 26.61 -10.48 38.61
C GLU A 632 27.73 -11.40 38.09
N HIS A 633 27.83 -11.59 36.77
CA HIS A 633 28.78 -12.52 36.16
C HIS A 633 30.07 -11.88 35.63
N ASP A 634 30.27 -10.56 35.77
CA ASP A 634 31.44 -9.83 35.24
C ASP A 634 31.62 -10.14 33.75
N ALA A 635 30.57 -9.87 32.96
CA ALA A 635 30.46 -10.26 31.55
C ALA A 635 30.77 -9.12 30.58
N ASP A 636 31.39 -9.43 29.44
CA ASP A 636 31.84 -8.44 28.45
C ASP A 636 30.66 -7.77 27.71
N VAL A 637 29.59 -8.53 27.48
CA VAL A 637 28.38 -8.06 26.80
C VAL A 637 27.16 -8.90 27.17
N GLY A 638 26.00 -8.26 27.27
CA GLY A 638 24.69 -8.90 27.33
C GLY A 638 23.95 -8.77 26.00
N LEU A 639 23.31 -9.85 25.57
CA LEU A 639 22.52 -9.93 24.34
C LEU A 639 21.11 -10.41 24.66
N ALA A 640 20.09 -9.72 24.16
CA ALA A 640 18.70 -10.15 24.26
C ALA A 640 18.08 -10.35 22.87
N PHE A 641 17.56 -11.53 22.60
CA PHE A 641 16.79 -11.82 21.39
C PHE A 641 15.30 -11.55 21.60
N ASP A 642 14.57 -11.35 20.51
CA ASP A 642 13.11 -11.31 20.54
C ASP A 642 12.48 -12.67 20.21
N GLY A 643 11.15 -12.78 20.37
CA GLY A 643 10.47 -14.07 20.43
C GLY A 643 10.64 -14.99 19.21
N ASP A 644 10.96 -14.41 18.04
CA ASP A 644 11.28 -15.14 16.82
C ASP A 644 12.69 -14.90 16.24
N GLY A 645 13.57 -14.19 16.95
CA GLY A 645 15.01 -14.14 16.72
C GLY A 645 15.49 -13.32 15.53
N ASP A 646 14.64 -12.49 14.90
CA ASP A 646 15.05 -11.56 13.84
C ASP A 646 15.41 -10.15 14.35
N ARG A 647 15.48 -9.99 15.68
CA ARG A 647 15.97 -8.78 16.36
C ARG A 647 16.92 -9.10 17.51
N VAL A 648 17.83 -8.16 17.78
CA VAL A 648 18.76 -8.22 18.93
C VAL A 648 18.80 -6.87 19.67
N GLY A 649 18.78 -6.93 21.00
CA GLY A 649 19.14 -5.85 21.91
C GLY A 649 20.49 -6.13 22.57
N VAL A 650 21.22 -5.08 22.92
CA VAL A 650 22.60 -5.16 23.40
C VAL A 650 22.76 -4.36 24.68
N VAL A 651 23.50 -4.91 25.64
CA VAL A 651 23.86 -4.32 26.93
C VAL A 651 25.37 -4.39 27.11
N THR A 652 26.05 -3.29 27.42
CA THR A 652 27.51 -3.31 27.68
C THR A 652 27.82 -3.95 29.03
N ASN A 653 29.09 -4.31 29.25
CA ASN A 653 29.66 -4.74 30.54
C ASN A 653 29.41 -3.78 31.74
N THR A 654 28.81 -2.60 31.52
CA THR A 654 28.42 -1.65 32.58
C THR A 654 26.90 -1.53 32.78
N GLY A 655 26.11 -2.40 32.12
CA GLY A 655 24.65 -2.35 32.15
C GLY A 655 24.01 -1.32 31.21
N LYS A 656 24.80 -0.64 30.36
CA LYS A 656 24.26 0.36 29.43
C LYS A 656 23.61 -0.30 28.22
N ILE A 657 22.34 0.03 27.97
CA ILE A 657 21.61 -0.39 26.77
C ILE A 657 22.19 0.33 25.55
N ILE A 658 22.62 -0.43 24.55
CA ILE A 658 23.04 0.06 23.24
C ILE A 658 21.87 -0.10 22.26
N TRP A 659 21.32 1.04 21.84
CA TRP A 659 20.21 1.07 20.90
C TRP A 659 20.63 0.63 19.49
N PRO A 660 19.72 0.04 18.67
CA PRO A 660 20.05 -0.50 17.36
C PRO A 660 20.64 0.53 16.39
N ASP A 661 20.30 1.82 16.52
CA ASP A 661 20.89 2.88 15.70
C ASP A 661 22.37 3.17 16.05
N ARG A 662 22.81 2.95 17.30
CA ARG A 662 24.22 2.96 17.70
C ARG A 662 24.94 1.66 17.35
N LEU A 663 24.29 0.51 17.50
CA LEU A 663 24.82 -0.77 17.03
C LEU A 663 25.13 -0.71 15.52
N LEU A 664 24.23 -0.10 14.74
CA LEU A 664 24.41 0.15 13.32
C LEU A 664 25.58 1.11 13.01
N MET A 665 25.99 2.01 13.92
CA MET A 665 27.20 2.83 13.72
C MET A 665 28.48 1.98 13.74
N LEU A 666 28.56 1.00 14.63
CA LEU A 666 29.69 0.06 14.71
C LEU A 666 29.73 -0.84 13.47
N PHE A 667 28.60 -1.42 13.08
CA PHE A 667 28.52 -2.22 11.86
C PHE A 667 28.75 -1.41 10.58
N ALA A 668 28.32 -0.15 10.52
CA ALA A 668 28.61 0.72 9.37
C ALA A 668 30.11 1.07 9.27
N LYS A 669 30.77 1.39 10.40
CA LYS A 669 32.23 1.57 10.47
C LYS A 669 32.95 0.33 9.92
N ASP A 670 32.53 -0.85 10.36
CA ASP A 670 33.08 -2.14 9.94
C ASP A 670 32.87 -2.42 8.44
N VAL A 671 31.62 -2.51 7.99
CA VAL A 671 31.28 -2.89 6.60
C VAL A 671 31.84 -1.88 5.59
N VAL A 672 31.77 -0.57 5.86
CA VAL A 672 32.31 0.46 4.95
C VAL A 672 33.84 0.41 4.87
N SER A 673 34.55 -0.01 5.93
CA SER A 673 36.02 -0.12 5.91
C SER A 673 36.53 -1.10 4.85
N ARG A 674 35.77 -2.18 4.59
CA ARG A 674 36.04 -3.15 3.51
C ARG A 674 35.34 -2.82 2.20
N ASN A 675 34.27 -2.01 2.25
CA ASN A 675 33.43 -1.69 1.10
C ASN A 675 33.24 -0.16 0.93
N PRO A 676 34.26 0.59 0.47
CA PRO A 676 34.16 2.04 0.28
C PRO A 676 33.04 2.41 -0.70
N GLY A 677 32.24 3.40 -0.34
CA GLY A 677 31.08 3.85 -1.13
C GLY A 677 29.83 2.98 -1.00
N ALA A 678 29.80 1.97 -0.13
CA ALA A 678 28.63 1.13 0.09
C ALA A 678 27.40 1.93 0.57
N ASP A 679 26.23 1.61 0.02
CA ASP A 679 24.94 2.08 0.53
C ASP A 679 24.64 1.40 1.87
N ILE A 680 24.29 2.21 2.88
CA ILE A 680 23.90 1.77 4.23
C ILE A 680 22.51 2.35 4.53
N ILE A 681 21.52 1.50 4.76
CA ILE A 681 20.12 1.90 4.98
C ILE A 681 19.80 1.99 6.48
N TYR A 682 19.01 2.98 6.88
CA TYR A 682 18.43 3.05 8.22
C TYR A 682 17.02 3.67 8.20
N ASP A 683 16.20 3.36 9.20
CA ASP A 683 14.81 3.83 9.24
C ASP A 683 14.65 5.27 9.79
N VAL A 684 13.48 5.90 9.55
CA VAL A 684 13.18 7.26 10.03
C VAL A 684 13.27 7.44 11.55
N LYS A 685 13.22 6.36 12.35
CA LYS A 685 13.39 6.41 13.82
C LYS A 685 14.85 6.47 14.28
N CYS A 686 15.84 6.21 13.42
CA CYS A 686 17.26 6.17 13.82
C CYS A 686 17.86 7.57 14.03
N SER A 687 18.85 7.69 14.92
CA SER A 687 19.54 8.95 15.22
C SER A 687 20.07 9.69 13.98
N ARG A 688 20.01 11.03 14.00
CA ARG A 688 20.60 11.90 12.97
C ARG A 688 22.11 11.69 12.80
N ARG A 689 22.80 11.22 13.84
CA ARG A 689 24.26 11.05 13.85
C ARG A 689 24.75 9.99 12.85
N LEU A 690 23.95 8.97 12.56
CA LEU A 690 24.27 7.93 11.57
C LEU A 690 24.61 8.52 10.19
N ASN A 691 23.89 9.55 9.74
CA ASN A 691 24.12 10.15 8.43
C ASN A 691 25.54 10.70 8.28
N GLY A 692 25.97 11.49 9.27
CA GLY A 692 27.32 12.07 9.30
C GLY A 692 28.41 11.02 9.49
N LEU A 693 28.14 9.99 10.30
CA LEU A 693 29.08 8.89 10.56
C LEU A 693 29.30 7.98 9.35
N ILE A 694 28.23 7.53 8.69
CA ILE A 694 28.33 6.71 7.47
C ILE A 694 29.09 7.50 6.39
N SER A 695 28.78 8.80 6.25
CA SER A 695 29.46 9.69 5.30
C SER A 695 30.94 9.92 5.63
N SER A 696 31.33 9.99 6.91
CA SER A 696 32.72 10.26 7.31
C SER A 696 33.64 9.05 7.11
N TYR A 697 33.10 7.82 7.21
CA TYR A 697 33.80 6.59 6.81
C TYR A 697 33.80 6.36 5.28
N GLY A 698 33.06 7.17 4.51
CA GLY A 698 33.01 7.09 3.05
C GLY A 698 31.93 6.13 2.50
N GLY A 699 30.95 5.75 3.32
CA GLY A 699 29.73 5.08 2.87
C GLY A 699 28.65 6.08 2.43
N ARG A 700 27.54 5.58 1.91
CA ARG A 700 26.39 6.39 1.47
C ARG A 700 25.16 6.12 2.36
N PRO A 701 24.75 7.08 3.21
CA PRO A 701 23.58 6.92 4.07
C PRO A 701 22.27 7.00 3.29
N ILE A 702 21.33 6.09 3.56
CA ILE A 702 19.97 6.08 2.99
C ILE A 702 18.94 5.95 4.11
N MET A 703 18.28 7.05 4.45
CA MET A 703 17.10 7.03 5.32
C MET A 703 15.89 6.46 4.57
N TRP A 704 15.16 5.53 5.17
CA TRP A 704 13.98 4.89 4.57
C TRP A 704 12.84 4.65 5.58
N LYS A 705 11.73 4.07 5.09
CA LYS A 705 10.52 3.80 5.88
C LYS A 705 10.77 2.71 6.93
N THR A 706 10.17 2.85 8.12
CA THR A 706 10.18 1.80 9.14
C THR A 706 9.36 0.60 8.64
N GLY A 707 9.89 -0.62 8.79
CA GLY A 707 9.25 -1.88 8.44
C GLY A 707 10.20 -2.84 7.73
N HIS A 708 10.52 -3.97 8.37
CA HIS A 708 11.53 -4.93 7.91
C HIS A 708 11.35 -5.42 6.46
N SER A 709 10.12 -5.68 6.00
CA SER A 709 9.84 -6.01 4.60
C SER A 709 10.15 -4.86 3.63
N LEU A 710 9.96 -3.59 4.04
CA LEU A 710 10.32 -2.41 3.23
C LEU A 710 11.82 -2.16 3.21
N ILE A 711 12.54 -2.46 4.30
CA ILE A 711 14.00 -2.38 4.37
C ILE A 711 14.63 -3.45 3.47
N LYS A 712 14.17 -4.71 3.54
CA LYS A 712 14.59 -5.79 2.61
C LYS A 712 14.33 -5.43 1.15
N ALA A 713 13.15 -4.87 0.85
CA ALA A 713 12.86 -4.37 -0.50
C ALA A 713 13.82 -3.25 -0.93
N LYS A 714 14.17 -2.32 -0.04
CA LYS A 714 15.08 -1.21 -0.33
C LYS A 714 16.54 -1.64 -0.49
N MET A 715 16.99 -2.64 0.27
CA MET A 715 18.30 -3.28 0.05
C MET A 715 18.38 -3.91 -1.33
N LYS A 716 17.32 -4.63 -1.76
CA LYS A 716 17.22 -5.24 -3.10
C LYS A 716 17.16 -4.21 -4.23
N GLU A 717 16.56 -3.04 -3.99
CA GLU A 717 16.52 -1.91 -4.95
C GLU A 717 17.89 -1.22 -5.12
N THR A 718 18.62 -1.04 -4.01
CA THR A 718 19.85 -0.21 -3.96
C THR A 718 21.15 -1.00 -4.12
N GLY A 719 21.16 -2.28 -3.74
CA GLY A 719 22.39 -3.05 -3.55
C GLY A 719 23.10 -2.76 -2.21
N ALA A 720 22.41 -2.16 -1.24
CA ALA A 720 22.96 -1.85 0.08
C ALA A 720 23.54 -3.08 0.78
N LEU A 721 24.72 -2.93 1.37
CA LEU A 721 25.47 -4.02 2.01
C LEU A 721 25.10 -4.23 3.48
N LEU A 722 24.44 -3.25 4.09
CA LEU A 722 23.98 -3.26 5.47
C LEU A 722 22.71 -2.40 5.59
N ALA A 723 21.77 -2.85 6.40
CA ALA A 723 20.69 -2.00 6.90
C ALA A 723 20.41 -2.24 8.38
N GLY A 724 19.68 -1.33 9.02
CA GLY A 724 19.17 -1.53 10.37
C GLY A 724 17.99 -0.63 10.73
N GLU A 725 17.17 -1.11 11.66
CA GLU A 725 16.01 -0.39 12.18
C GLU A 725 16.12 -0.20 13.70
N MET A 726 15.59 0.92 14.18
CA MET A 726 15.50 1.24 15.62
C MET A 726 14.62 0.27 16.43
N SER A 727 13.93 -0.68 15.77
CA SER A 727 13.21 -1.79 16.39
C SER A 727 14.11 -2.95 16.84
N GLY A 728 15.32 -3.09 16.29
CA GLY A 728 16.27 -4.18 16.56
C GLY A 728 16.57 -5.10 15.37
N HIS A 729 15.88 -4.94 14.22
CA HIS A 729 16.23 -5.67 13.01
C HIS A 729 17.52 -5.10 12.41
N ILE A 730 18.51 -5.97 12.17
CA ILE A 730 19.76 -5.63 11.48
C ILE A 730 19.94 -6.61 10.32
N PHE A 731 20.29 -6.09 9.14
CA PHE A 731 20.25 -6.81 7.87
C PHE A 731 21.64 -6.76 7.22
N PHE A 732 22.40 -7.85 7.32
CA PHE A 732 23.69 -7.95 6.64
C PHE A 732 23.51 -8.51 5.23
N LYS A 733 24.11 -7.83 4.24
CA LYS A 733 24.30 -8.33 2.88
C LYS A 733 25.78 -8.46 2.49
N GLU A 734 26.67 -7.72 3.15
CA GLU A 734 28.08 -8.11 3.24
C GLU A 734 28.18 -9.47 3.98
N ARG A 735 28.94 -10.42 3.41
CA ARG A 735 29.15 -11.80 3.93
C ARG A 735 27.89 -12.66 4.12
N TRP A 736 26.69 -12.09 3.93
CA TRP A 736 25.42 -12.72 4.28
C TRP A 736 24.32 -12.50 3.22
N PHE A 737 23.10 -12.95 3.52
CA PHE A 737 22.05 -13.12 2.52
C PHE A 737 21.24 -11.85 2.23
N GLY A 738 21.15 -10.90 3.15
CA GLY A 738 20.40 -9.64 3.02
C GLY A 738 19.06 -9.62 3.75
N PHE A 739 18.82 -10.58 4.65
CA PHE A 739 17.68 -10.59 5.57
C PHE A 739 18.08 -10.15 6.99
N ASP A 740 17.06 -9.81 7.76
CA ASP A 740 17.02 -9.54 9.20
C ASP A 740 17.37 -10.81 9.99
N ASP A 741 18.44 -10.74 10.77
CA ASP A 741 18.96 -11.88 11.53
C ASP A 741 19.58 -11.40 12.85
N GLY A 742 18.90 -11.66 13.98
CA GLY A 742 19.37 -11.28 15.30
C GLY A 742 20.61 -12.09 15.71
N LEU A 743 20.63 -13.39 15.42
CA LEU A 743 21.70 -14.32 15.81
C LEU A 743 22.98 -14.04 15.02
N TYR A 744 22.89 -13.83 13.71
CA TYR A 744 24.05 -13.41 12.90
C TYR A 744 24.56 -12.03 13.32
N SER A 745 23.67 -11.09 13.63
CA SER A 745 24.06 -9.76 14.08
C SER A 745 24.72 -9.77 15.46
N ALA A 746 24.27 -10.64 16.37
CA ALA A 746 24.93 -10.89 17.65
C ALA A 746 26.39 -11.35 17.44
N VAL A 747 26.64 -12.36 16.61
CA VAL A 747 28.01 -12.84 16.40
C VAL A 747 28.89 -11.88 15.61
N ARG A 748 28.32 -11.07 14.71
CA ARG A 748 29.04 -9.96 14.07
C ARG A 748 29.38 -8.82 15.04
N LEU A 749 28.68 -8.69 16.18
CA LEU A 749 29.14 -7.85 17.28
C LEU A 749 30.29 -8.51 18.06
N LEU A 750 30.18 -9.80 18.39
CA LEU A 750 31.22 -10.54 19.11
C LEU A 750 32.55 -10.60 18.32
N GLU A 751 32.49 -10.72 17.00
CA GLU A 751 33.65 -10.62 16.09
C GLU A 751 34.39 -9.28 16.23
N LEU A 752 33.66 -8.18 16.40
CA LEU A 752 34.22 -6.83 16.51
C LEU A 752 34.69 -6.47 17.93
N LEU A 753 34.03 -7.02 18.95
CA LEU A 753 34.48 -6.87 20.35
C LEU A 753 35.70 -7.77 20.63
N GLY A 754 35.72 -9.00 20.11
CA GLY A 754 36.79 -9.98 20.34
C GLY A 754 38.13 -9.66 19.70
N ILE A 755 38.26 -8.50 19.03
CA ILE A 755 39.53 -7.96 18.47
C ILE A 755 39.98 -6.64 19.13
N GLU A 756 39.22 -6.11 20.10
CA GLU A 756 39.53 -4.87 20.82
C GLU A 756 40.10 -5.20 22.21
N ASP A 757 41.20 -4.55 22.63
CA ASP A 757 41.72 -4.61 24.02
C ASP A 757 40.84 -3.81 25.02
N ARG A 758 39.60 -3.47 24.63
CA ARG A 758 38.72 -2.48 25.30
C ARG A 758 37.36 -3.09 25.60
N SER A 759 36.73 -2.65 26.68
CA SER A 759 35.40 -3.11 27.07
C SER A 759 34.31 -2.60 26.10
N ALA A 760 33.16 -3.27 26.07
CA ALA A 760 32.05 -2.90 25.20
C ALA A 760 31.57 -1.45 25.43
N GLU A 761 31.57 -0.96 26.69
CA GLU A 761 31.26 0.44 26.99
C GLU A 761 32.26 1.41 26.35
N GLU A 762 33.56 1.11 26.40
CA GLU A 762 34.61 1.95 25.80
C GLU A 762 34.56 1.94 24.27
N VAL A 763 34.27 0.79 23.65
CA VAL A 763 34.08 0.68 22.20
C VAL A 763 32.85 1.47 21.74
N PHE A 764 31.75 1.44 22.49
CA PHE A 764 30.57 2.23 22.15
C PHE A 764 30.69 3.72 22.50
N ALA A 765 31.52 4.10 23.48
CA ALA A 765 31.79 5.49 23.85
C ALA A 765 32.52 6.31 22.75
N ASP A 766 33.20 5.65 21.80
CA ASP A 766 33.76 6.31 20.61
C ASP A 766 32.69 6.93 19.70
N PHE A 767 31.43 6.46 19.78
CA PHE A 767 30.35 6.92 18.91
C PHE A 767 29.54 8.08 19.52
N PRO A 768 29.11 9.07 18.72
CA PRO A 768 28.33 10.21 19.20
C PRO A 768 26.98 9.80 19.78
N GLU A 769 26.60 10.43 20.89
CA GLU A 769 25.35 10.21 21.62
C GLU A 769 24.65 11.55 21.87
N ASP A 770 23.37 11.63 21.51
CA ASP A 770 22.50 12.78 21.72
C ASP A 770 21.45 12.44 22.79
N LEU A 771 20.95 13.46 23.50
CA LEU A 771 19.86 13.26 24.45
C LEU A 771 18.59 12.92 23.67
N SER A 772 18.13 11.67 23.76
CA SER A 772 16.89 11.21 23.10
C SER A 772 15.82 10.76 24.08
N THR A 773 14.56 10.89 23.67
CA THR A 773 13.44 10.27 24.37
C THR A 773 13.43 8.77 24.08
N PRO A 774 12.84 7.96 24.98
CA PRO A 774 12.31 6.65 24.58
C PRO A 774 11.27 6.82 23.45
N GLU A 775 10.83 5.70 22.87
CA GLU A 775 9.67 5.71 21.98
C GLU A 775 8.42 6.15 22.76
N ILE A 776 7.75 7.18 22.24
CA ILE A 776 6.50 7.71 22.79
C ILE A 776 5.35 7.25 21.89
N ASN A 777 4.35 6.61 22.48
CA ASN A 777 3.18 6.11 21.75
C ASN A 777 1.90 6.82 22.23
N ILE A 778 1.22 7.53 21.31
CA ILE A 778 -0.10 8.12 21.55
C ILE A 778 -1.15 7.18 20.96
N THR A 779 -2.02 6.61 21.80
CA THR A 779 -3.15 5.80 21.34
C THR A 779 -4.17 6.65 20.59
N VAL A 780 -4.53 6.18 19.40
CA VAL A 780 -5.54 6.75 18.49
C VAL A 780 -6.45 5.60 18.01
N SER A 781 -7.06 5.68 16.83
CA SER A 781 -7.77 4.56 16.20
C SER A 781 -7.10 4.13 14.89
N ASP A 782 -7.34 2.89 14.44
CA ASP A 782 -6.73 2.36 13.20
C ASP A 782 -7.22 3.12 11.95
N GLU A 783 -8.43 3.69 11.99
CA GLU A 783 -9.03 4.52 10.93
C GLU A 783 -8.47 5.96 10.93
N SER A 784 -8.16 6.52 12.10
CA SER A 784 -7.77 7.94 12.25
C SER A 784 -6.26 8.18 12.15
N LYS A 785 -5.42 7.20 12.49
CA LYS A 785 -3.96 7.38 12.58
C LYS A 785 -3.31 7.90 11.29
N PHE A 786 -3.77 7.45 10.12
CA PHE A 786 -3.22 7.90 8.84
C PHE A 786 -3.69 9.31 8.46
N GLU A 787 -4.97 9.64 8.71
CA GLU A 787 -5.53 10.98 8.46
C GLU A 787 -4.87 12.04 9.37
N LEU A 788 -4.57 11.70 10.62
CA LEU A 788 -3.82 12.56 11.55
C LEU A 788 -2.39 12.85 11.06
N ILE A 789 -1.71 11.84 10.50
CA ILE A 789 -0.38 12.00 9.90
C ILE A 789 -0.43 12.81 8.60
N GLU A 790 -1.43 12.61 7.75
CA GLU A 790 -1.63 13.44 6.54
C GLU A 790 -1.82 14.91 6.91
N LYS A 791 -2.70 15.20 7.88
CA LYS A 791 -2.91 16.56 8.42
C LYS A 791 -1.63 17.14 9.04
N LEU A 792 -0.78 16.32 9.65
CA LEU A 792 0.51 16.76 10.20
C LEU A 792 1.55 17.05 9.10
N CYS A 793 1.62 16.22 8.06
CA CYS A 793 2.48 16.46 6.90
C CYS A 793 2.05 17.71 6.11
N ALA A 794 0.74 17.96 5.98
CA ALA A 794 0.21 19.20 5.41
C ALA A 794 0.59 20.47 6.21
N ARG A 795 1.07 20.31 7.46
CA ARG A 795 1.58 21.38 8.32
C ARG A 795 3.11 21.47 8.37
N ALA A 796 3.82 20.74 7.50
CA ALA A 796 5.30 20.77 7.39
C ALA A 796 5.88 22.20 7.34
N ALA A 797 5.20 23.14 6.67
CA ALA A 797 5.62 24.54 6.58
C ALA A 797 5.67 25.29 7.93
N ALA A 798 5.09 24.76 9.01
CA ALA A 798 5.21 25.33 10.35
C ALA A 798 6.59 25.10 11.02
N PHE A 799 7.48 24.35 10.36
CA PHE A 799 8.83 24.03 10.83
C PHE A 799 9.90 24.71 9.95
N GLU A 800 9.78 26.03 9.76
CA GLU A 800 10.56 26.85 8.80
C GLU A 800 12.10 26.74 8.91
N ASP A 801 12.62 26.31 10.05
CA ASP A 801 14.04 26.17 10.40
C ASP A 801 14.53 24.71 10.48
N GLY A 802 13.69 23.73 10.08
CA GLY A 802 14.02 22.31 10.04
C GLY A 802 13.96 21.73 8.63
N ASN A 803 14.85 20.77 8.34
CA ASN A 803 14.79 19.97 7.12
C ASN A 803 13.68 18.91 7.28
N VAL A 804 12.64 19.00 6.46
CA VAL A 804 11.46 18.11 6.56
C VAL A 804 11.60 16.87 5.68
N SER A 805 11.33 15.70 6.25
CA SER A 805 11.19 14.43 5.54
C SER A 805 9.81 13.84 5.79
N THR A 806 9.08 13.54 4.70
CA THR A 806 7.76 12.88 4.72
C THR A 806 7.83 11.44 4.17
N ILE A 807 8.97 10.77 4.34
CA ILE A 807 9.20 9.39 3.84
C ILE A 807 8.27 8.39 4.55
N ASP A 808 8.09 8.55 5.86
CA ASP A 808 7.24 7.72 6.72
C ASP A 808 6.87 8.54 7.98
N GLY A 809 5.64 9.05 8.01
CA GLY A 809 5.26 10.11 8.95
C GLY A 809 5.88 11.46 8.62
N LEU A 810 5.88 12.37 9.60
CA LEU A 810 6.61 13.64 9.54
C LEU A 810 7.86 13.53 10.42
N ARG A 811 9.05 13.53 9.79
CA ARG A 811 10.34 13.78 10.46
C ARG A 811 10.82 15.19 10.15
N VAL A 812 11.41 15.85 11.14
CA VAL A 812 12.03 17.17 10.99
C VAL A 812 13.40 17.18 11.67
N ASP A 813 14.45 17.38 10.90
CA ASP A 813 15.84 17.49 11.36
C ASP A 813 16.26 18.97 11.45
N PHE A 814 16.56 19.44 12.65
CA PHE A 814 17.09 20.77 12.95
C PHE A 814 18.63 20.72 13.09
N ALA A 815 19.26 21.89 13.20
CA ALA A 815 20.71 21.97 13.40
C ALA A 815 21.19 21.30 14.71
N ASP A 816 20.35 21.29 15.74
CA ASP A 816 20.66 20.90 17.12
C ASP A 816 19.81 19.73 17.65
N GLY A 817 19.07 19.04 16.78
CA GLY A 817 18.25 17.88 17.13
C GLY A 817 17.28 17.47 16.02
N TRP A 818 16.43 16.47 16.26
CA TRP A 818 15.36 16.06 15.35
C TRP A 818 14.12 15.57 16.11
N GLY A 819 12.99 15.52 15.40
CA GLY A 819 11.74 14.97 15.90
C GLY A 819 10.97 14.20 14.83
N LEU A 820 10.17 13.22 15.24
CA LEU A 820 9.35 12.38 14.39
C LEU A 820 7.96 12.16 14.98
N CYS A 821 6.96 12.09 14.10
CA CYS A 821 5.66 11.49 14.38
C CYS A 821 5.21 10.67 13.15
N ARG A 822 4.97 9.37 13.34
CA ARG A 822 4.53 8.43 12.29
C ARG A 822 3.39 7.52 12.78
N ALA A 823 2.58 6.97 11.87
CA ALA A 823 1.54 6.01 12.25
C ALA A 823 2.13 4.60 12.40
N SER A 824 1.80 3.88 13.47
CA SER A 824 2.14 2.46 13.57
C SER A 824 1.32 1.64 12.56
N ASN A 825 1.98 0.70 11.87
CA ASN A 825 1.34 -0.17 10.89
C ASN A 825 0.80 -1.47 11.51
N THR A 826 1.23 -1.82 12.73
CA THR A 826 0.78 -3.01 13.48
C THR A 826 -0.20 -2.68 14.60
N THR A 827 -0.27 -1.42 15.06
CA THR A 827 -1.09 -0.99 16.21
C THR A 827 -1.78 0.37 15.97
N PRO A 828 -2.87 0.69 16.70
CA PRO A 828 -3.60 1.95 16.59
C PRO A 828 -2.93 3.07 17.39
N VAL A 829 -1.66 3.38 17.08
CA VAL A 829 -0.88 4.42 17.77
C VAL A 829 -0.15 5.33 16.79
N LEU A 830 0.06 6.59 17.21
CA LEU A 830 1.10 7.45 16.66
C LEU A 830 2.40 7.22 17.45
N VAL A 831 3.48 6.93 16.74
CA VAL A 831 4.82 6.66 17.25
C VAL A 831 5.67 7.93 17.11
N LEU A 832 6.30 8.38 18.19
CA LEU A 832 7.15 9.56 18.23
C LEU A 832 8.50 9.26 18.88
N ARG A 833 9.53 9.97 18.42
CA ARG A 833 10.87 10.05 19.06
C ARG A 833 11.41 11.46 18.86
N PHE A 834 12.13 11.95 19.85
CA PHE A 834 12.84 13.23 19.82
C PHE A 834 14.28 13.05 20.29
N GLU A 835 15.20 13.84 19.75
CA GLU A 835 16.64 13.77 20.03
C GLU A 835 17.28 15.15 19.86
N ALA A 836 18.22 15.53 20.71
CA ALA A 836 18.89 16.83 20.63
C ALA A 836 20.27 16.87 21.31
N ASP A 837 21.07 17.89 20.98
CA ASP A 837 22.34 18.18 21.65
C ASP A 837 22.17 18.54 23.15
N ASP A 838 21.04 19.14 23.54
CA ASP A 838 20.75 19.49 24.95
C ASP A 838 19.25 19.46 25.33
N GLU A 839 18.96 19.53 26.64
CA GLU A 839 17.60 19.52 27.20
C GLU A 839 16.70 20.66 26.70
N ALA A 840 17.26 21.84 26.39
CA ALA A 840 16.49 23.00 25.96
C ALA A 840 16.10 22.88 24.47
N ALA A 841 17.01 22.37 23.64
CA ALA A 841 16.71 21.96 22.27
C ALA A 841 15.67 20.85 22.23
N LEU A 842 15.82 19.80 23.06
CA LEU A 842 14.86 18.69 23.14
C LEU A 842 13.44 19.17 23.48
N LYS A 843 13.29 19.95 24.55
CA LYS A 843 12.00 20.51 24.98
C LYS A 843 11.39 21.47 23.96
N ARG A 844 12.22 22.23 23.24
CA ARG A 844 11.77 23.11 22.14
C ARG A 844 11.21 22.32 20.96
N ILE A 845 11.85 21.20 20.59
CA ILE A 845 11.40 20.31 19.52
C ILE A 845 10.10 19.60 19.94
N GLN A 846 10.05 19.03 21.15
CA GLN A 846 8.84 18.44 21.73
C GLN A 846 7.65 19.42 21.71
N GLN A 847 7.83 20.64 22.22
CA GLN A 847 6.76 21.65 22.24
C GLN A 847 6.24 21.97 20.84
N ARG A 848 7.13 22.10 19.83
CA ARG A 848 6.71 22.37 18.44
C ARG A 848 5.84 21.26 17.85
N PHE A 849 6.21 19.99 18.07
CA PHE A 849 5.39 18.85 17.63
C PHE A 849 4.06 18.80 18.38
N LYS A 850 4.07 19.06 19.70
CA LYS A 850 2.88 19.17 20.54
C LYS A 850 1.92 20.25 20.07
N ASP A 851 2.43 21.44 19.73
CA ASP A 851 1.66 22.55 19.19
C ASP A 851 1.01 22.19 17.84
N GLN A 852 1.71 21.47 16.94
CA GLN A 852 1.11 21.06 15.66
C GLN A 852 0.08 19.94 15.82
N LEU A 853 0.29 18.99 16.73
CA LEU A 853 -0.67 17.92 17.02
C LEU A 853 -1.97 18.46 17.63
N LEU A 854 -1.87 19.32 18.64
CA LEU A 854 -3.04 19.94 19.28
C LEU A 854 -3.76 20.92 18.34
N ALA A 855 -3.06 21.52 17.37
CA ALA A 855 -3.66 22.33 16.31
C ALA A 855 -4.27 21.51 15.15
N ILE A 856 -4.22 20.17 15.22
CA ILE A 856 -4.98 19.24 14.37
C ILE A 856 -6.19 18.70 15.14
N ASP A 857 -5.97 18.27 16.39
CA ASP A 857 -7.01 17.78 17.29
C ASP A 857 -6.64 18.10 18.76
N GLU A 858 -7.37 19.03 19.36
CA GLU A 858 -7.20 19.47 20.76
C GLU A 858 -7.48 18.36 21.80
N SER A 859 -8.09 17.23 21.38
CA SER A 859 -8.41 16.10 22.26
C SER A 859 -7.31 15.03 22.37
N LEU A 860 -6.24 15.14 21.57
CA LEU A 860 -5.11 14.21 21.62
C LEU A 860 -4.38 14.27 22.98
N ASN A 861 -4.14 13.11 23.58
CA ASN A 861 -3.42 12.98 24.85
C ASN A 861 -1.89 13.09 24.63
N VAL A 862 -1.41 14.30 24.35
CA VAL A 862 0.02 14.58 24.09
C VAL A 862 0.80 14.70 25.40
N ALA A 863 1.14 13.55 25.98
CA ALA A 863 1.74 13.40 27.31
C ALA A 863 3.29 13.46 27.33
N PHE A 864 3.88 14.43 26.62
CA PHE A 864 5.32 14.74 26.61
C PHE A 864 5.59 16.26 26.56
#